data_AF-A0A443YM51-F1
#
_entry.id   AF-A0A443YM51-F1
#
_cell.length_a   1.000
_cell.length_b   1.000
_cell.length_c   1.000
_cell.angle_alpha   90.00
_cell.angle_beta   90.00
_cell.angle_gamma   90.00
#
_symmetry.space_group_name_H-M   'P 1'
#
loop_
_entity.id
_entity.type
_entity.pdbx_description
1 polymer ?
#
loop_
_entity_poly.entity_id
_entity_poly.type
_entity_poly.pdbx_seq_one_letter_code
_entity_poly.pdbx_strand_id
1 'polypeptide(L)'
;MTKFPISFLALLFIASLTKAADVLVSTPQELKSAVAKAKPGDVILLKNKVWNDVQLVVSGKGTKEKPIWVKPENGDKVQISGKSNLKIGGEFIIIKGLHFKSGYSPKDHVVNFRIDNDNLANNCRITQFAIEDFSQPERFKGDSWVTLWGKNNRVDHCTFTNKLNAGPVIIAELNDERSQQNYHSIDSNYFNGRQRFGSNGGETIRIGVSRYSLTASKTQIVHNLFERCNGEVEIVSIKSGENNISFNTFVECEGSLVLRHGSKNVVQGNLFLGNNKPFTGGVRVINPGHHVFDNVFKDLKGTAFRSPLAVMNGVPNSLINRYYQVVDAKIERNTFINCEPSLFGTGKDAERTLSPQSVIFSKNLLVQPVKALYVDENKDGGIAIKDNALQGDLPTQEGFVNKKTTNVTINGISFPYLADYGAPLKKMKFVQKKDVGASWYQQEIKAVNTQPKIVKISAKESNSIQRAIAKLSDGDIIELTDTGFYSVDDEIIVDKSITIRAAAELKSKPILVNGSSKTLPAFITIDNGATLKVSGIAFKGAYGSGGDVRCGIRSTELPMNKPYKAFIDRCEFYDYNEGSFAGFKGSKSTLADSLVITNSLFRNISGTGINLAEERDDKGIYGAEYTVVKNCVFTNILGSAINVYRGGNDESTLGPFVTIENCTINEVDNREQGSALRLLGAQYARVLHTNFVNSGQGGRSLEFREFRWDDILVDHCNFYQSGKVDTYYNKALGKQIFEIKPEFVNIKEFNFNLKDGSALSSKTKAAGGVGASL
;
A
#
# COMPACT_ATOMS: atom_id res chain seq x y z
N MET A 1 85.64 -33.96 -1.91
CA MET A 1 84.73 -32.79 -1.89
C MET A 1 84.12 -32.69 -3.30
N THR A 2 82.89 -33.17 -3.53
CA THR A 2 81.63 -32.38 -3.47
C THR A 2 81.65 -31.17 -4.43
N LYS A 3 80.69 -30.92 -5.33
CA LYS A 3 79.35 -31.47 -5.58
C LYS A 3 78.78 -30.79 -6.85
N PHE A 4 77.95 -31.56 -7.59
CA PHE A 4 76.87 -31.19 -8.53
C PHE A 4 77.10 -30.38 -9.83
N PRO A 5 76.66 -30.91 -11.00
CA PRO A 5 76.23 -30.11 -12.14
C PRO A 5 74.72 -29.79 -12.02
N ILE A 6 74.37 -28.51 -12.15
CA ILE A 6 72.99 -28.02 -12.18
C ILE A 6 72.46 -28.17 -13.62
N SER A 7 71.47 -29.03 -13.80
CA SER A 7 70.72 -29.18 -15.04
C SER A 7 69.61 -28.13 -15.09
N PHE A 8 69.66 -27.24 -16.07
CA PHE A 8 68.67 -26.17 -16.29
C PHE A 8 67.55 -26.71 -17.19
N LEU A 9 66.46 -27.18 -16.57
CA LEU A 9 65.26 -27.64 -17.28
C LEU A 9 64.34 -26.43 -17.52
N ALA A 10 64.33 -25.93 -18.76
CA ALA A 10 63.40 -24.88 -19.19
C ALA A 10 61.99 -25.49 -19.40
N LEU A 11 61.11 -25.32 -18.41
CA LEU A 11 59.68 -25.58 -18.58
C LEU A 11 59.07 -24.46 -19.44
N LEU A 12 58.81 -24.75 -20.72
CA LEU A 12 57.91 -23.95 -21.55
C LEU A 12 56.48 -24.05 -20.99
N PHE A 13 56.05 -23.03 -20.26
CA PHE A 13 54.63 -22.79 -19.99
C PHE A 13 53.94 -22.38 -21.29
N ILE A 14 53.37 -23.35 -22.01
CA ILE A 14 52.39 -23.08 -23.06
C ILE A 14 51.12 -22.59 -22.37
N ALA A 15 50.98 -21.28 -22.22
CA ALA A 15 49.74 -20.65 -21.79
C ALA A 15 48.71 -20.82 -22.92
N SER A 16 47.84 -21.83 -22.79
CA SER A 16 46.68 -21.99 -23.65
C SER A 16 45.73 -20.81 -23.42
N LEU A 17 45.72 -19.85 -24.35
CA LEU A 17 44.72 -18.79 -24.44
C LEU A 17 43.36 -19.43 -24.76
N THR A 18 42.66 -19.93 -23.74
CA THR A 18 41.27 -20.36 -23.88
C THR A 18 40.42 -19.10 -24.14
N LYS A 19 39.95 -18.95 -25.38
CA LYS A 19 38.97 -17.92 -25.75
C LYS A 19 37.65 -18.17 -25.00
N ALA A 20 37.01 -17.09 -24.55
CA ALA A 20 35.64 -17.11 -24.04
C ALA A 20 34.71 -17.67 -25.12
N ALA A 21 33.80 -18.57 -24.73
CA ALA A 21 32.82 -19.16 -25.62
C ALA A 21 31.46 -18.48 -25.48
N ASP A 22 30.81 -18.21 -26.62
CA ASP A 22 29.41 -17.81 -26.68
C ASP A 22 28.54 -19.06 -26.89
N VAL A 23 27.62 -19.33 -25.97
CA VAL A 23 26.75 -20.52 -26.00
C VAL A 23 25.29 -20.08 -26.04
N LEU A 24 24.63 -20.26 -27.18
CA LEU A 24 23.20 -20.00 -27.33
C LEU A 24 22.37 -21.12 -26.68
N VAL A 25 21.39 -20.73 -25.86
CA VAL A 25 20.44 -21.65 -25.21
C VAL A 25 19.00 -21.20 -25.45
N SER A 26 18.12 -22.18 -25.57
CA SER A 26 16.71 -21.99 -25.88
C SER A 26 15.76 -22.66 -24.90
N THR A 27 16.27 -23.48 -23.97
CA THR A 27 15.46 -24.15 -22.93
C THR A 27 16.09 -24.02 -21.54
N PRO A 28 15.31 -24.17 -20.45
CA PRO A 28 15.86 -24.14 -19.09
C PRO A 28 16.92 -25.21 -18.85
N GLN A 29 16.77 -26.39 -19.47
CA GLN A 29 17.72 -27.50 -19.39
C GLN A 29 19.04 -27.17 -20.09
N GLU A 30 18.98 -26.55 -21.27
CA GLU A 30 20.16 -26.05 -21.99
C GLU A 30 20.87 -24.97 -21.17
N LEU A 31 20.14 -23.99 -20.62
CA LEU A 31 20.71 -22.95 -19.76
C LEU A 31 21.45 -23.56 -18.56
N LYS A 32 20.79 -24.44 -17.81
CA LYS A 32 21.39 -25.10 -16.65
C LYS A 32 22.64 -25.88 -17.03
N SER A 33 22.60 -26.61 -18.14
CA SER A 33 23.73 -27.42 -18.61
C SER A 33 24.90 -26.56 -19.12
N ALA A 34 24.60 -25.46 -19.81
CA ALA A 34 25.59 -24.55 -20.35
C ALA A 34 26.34 -23.79 -19.24
N VAL A 35 25.62 -23.24 -18.26
CA VAL A 35 26.25 -22.52 -17.13
C VAL A 35 27.07 -23.48 -16.26
N ALA A 36 26.60 -24.71 -16.03
CA ALA A 36 27.35 -25.69 -15.25
C ALA A 36 28.69 -26.11 -15.89
N LYS A 37 28.81 -26.00 -17.23
CA LYS A 37 30.04 -26.30 -17.99
C LYS A 37 30.86 -25.05 -18.31
N ALA A 38 30.32 -23.85 -18.03
CA ALA A 38 30.94 -22.59 -18.36
C ALA A 38 32.25 -22.38 -17.57
N LYS A 39 33.25 -21.84 -18.25
CA LYS A 39 34.52 -21.40 -17.69
C LYS A 39 34.47 -19.89 -17.42
N PRO A 40 35.36 -19.37 -16.55
CA PRO A 40 35.47 -17.93 -16.34
C PRO A 40 35.62 -17.14 -17.64
N GLY A 41 34.68 -16.22 -17.89
CA GLY A 41 34.64 -15.36 -19.08
C GLY A 41 33.65 -15.81 -20.16
N ASP A 42 33.09 -17.03 -20.06
CA ASP A 42 32.10 -17.52 -21.02
C ASP A 42 30.79 -16.71 -20.95
N VAL A 43 30.09 -16.69 -22.08
CA VAL A 43 28.83 -15.95 -22.27
C VAL A 43 27.74 -16.93 -22.69
N ILE A 44 26.69 -17.03 -21.89
CA ILE A 44 25.50 -17.80 -22.21
C ILE A 44 24.45 -16.84 -22.77
N LEU A 45 24.07 -17.06 -24.03
CA LEU A 45 23.10 -16.23 -24.75
C LEU A 45 21.72 -16.87 -24.66
N LEU A 46 20.72 -16.11 -24.20
CA LEU A 46 19.33 -16.53 -24.15
C LEU A 46 18.64 -16.22 -25.48
N LYS A 47 18.07 -17.24 -26.12
CA LYS A 47 17.29 -17.07 -27.35
C LYS A 47 16.16 -16.06 -27.17
N ASN A 48 15.98 -15.17 -28.15
CA ASN A 48 14.96 -14.12 -28.13
C ASN A 48 13.58 -14.69 -28.40
N LYS A 49 12.93 -15.11 -27.32
CA LYS A 49 11.54 -15.56 -27.29
C LYS A 49 10.91 -15.21 -25.95
N VAL A 50 9.61 -15.43 -25.82
CA VAL A 50 8.97 -15.47 -24.51
C VAL A 50 9.30 -16.82 -23.85
N TRP A 51 9.90 -16.77 -22.67
CA TRP A 51 10.14 -17.94 -21.83
C TRP A 51 8.98 -18.07 -20.84
N ASN A 52 7.97 -18.84 -21.24
CA ASN A 52 6.74 -19.03 -20.48
C ASN A 52 6.82 -20.27 -19.57
N ASP A 53 6.36 -20.13 -18.31
CA ASP A 53 6.31 -21.21 -17.32
C ASP A 53 7.67 -21.89 -17.04
N VAL A 54 8.74 -21.09 -16.92
CA VAL A 54 10.13 -21.57 -16.74
C VAL A 54 10.67 -21.35 -15.34
N GLN A 55 11.35 -22.36 -14.79
CA GLN A 55 12.08 -22.23 -13.52
C GLN A 55 13.58 -22.29 -13.81
N LEU A 56 14.18 -21.11 -14.01
CA LEU A 56 15.56 -20.98 -14.46
C LEU A 56 16.54 -21.22 -13.30
N VAL A 57 17.63 -21.93 -13.60
CA VAL A 57 18.71 -22.20 -12.66
C VAL A 57 20.04 -21.85 -13.31
N VAL A 58 20.75 -20.89 -12.73
CA VAL A 58 22.06 -20.43 -13.18
C VAL A 58 23.06 -20.70 -12.06
N SER A 59 23.93 -21.68 -12.25
CA SER A 59 24.94 -22.07 -11.25
C SER A 59 26.28 -22.36 -11.92
N GLY A 60 27.31 -21.61 -11.54
CA GLY A 60 28.64 -21.65 -12.15
C GLY A 60 29.68 -20.89 -11.32
N LYS A 61 30.95 -20.95 -11.74
CA LYS A 61 32.06 -20.29 -11.03
C LYS A 61 32.91 -19.48 -12.02
N GLY A 62 32.66 -18.18 -12.08
CA GLY A 62 33.52 -17.21 -12.76
C GLY A 62 34.65 -16.73 -11.87
N THR A 63 35.35 -15.68 -12.31
CA THR A 63 36.27 -14.90 -11.46
C THR A 63 35.95 -13.42 -11.53
N LYS A 64 36.53 -12.61 -10.65
CA LYS A 64 36.38 -11.15 -10.65
C LYS A 64 36.74 -10.52 -12.00
N GLU A 65 37.82 -11.00 -12.62
CA GLU A 65 38.33 -10.50 -13.90
C GLU A 65 37.57 -11.10 -15.09
N LYS A 66 37.00 -12.31 -14.92
CA LYS A 66 36.32 -13.07 -15.98
C LYS A 66 35.01 -13.68 -15.45
N PRO A 67 33.98 -12.86 -15.21
CA PRO A 67 32.69 -13.37 -14.77
C PRO A 67 32.02 -14.20 -15.87
N ILE A 68 31.13 -15.11 -15.48
CA ILE A 68 30.24 -15.79 -16.42
C ILE A 68 29.05 -14.86 -16.69
N TRP A 69 28.74 -14.63 -17.98
CA TRP A 69 27.60 -13.81 -18.38
C TRP A 69 26.41 -14.66 -18.79
N VAL A 70 25.21 -14.22 -18.41
CA VAL A 70 23.94 -14.70 -18.98
C VAL A 70 23.16 -13.47 -19.47
N LYS A 71 22.88 -13.39 -20.77
CA LYS A 71 22.26 -12.20 -21.40
C LYS A 71 21.44 -12.58 -22.64
N PRO A 72 20.55 -11.71 -23.14
CA PRO A 72 19.87 -11.90 -24.43
C PRO A 72 20.86 -12.16 -25.58
N GLU A 73 20.47 -12.98 -26.56
CA GLU A 73 21.26 -13.18 -27.78
C GLU A 73 21.37 -11.89 -28.59
N ASN A 74 20.30 -11.11 -28.69
CA ASN A 74 20.25 -9.80 -29.35
C ASN A 74 19.34 -8.84 -28.55
N GLY A 75 19.61 -7.54 -28.62
CA GLY A 75 18.83 -6.51 -27.91
C GLY A 75 19.11 -6.47 -26.40
N ASP A 76 18.22 -5.78 -25.66
CA ASP A 76 18.46 -5.47 -24.24
C ASP A 76 17.68 -6.34 -23.26
N LYS A 77 16.72 -7.16 -23.73
CA LYS A 77 15.89 -8.01 -22.86
C LYS A 77 15.40 -9.32 -23.47
N VAL A 78 15.08 -10.27 -22.59
CA VAL A 78 14.26 -11.47 -22.84
C VAL A 78 13.07 -11.48 -21.90
N GLN A 79 11.87 -11.77 -22.40
CA GLN A 79 10.65 -11.82 -21.60
C GLN A 79 10.49 -13.19 -20.91
N ILE A 80 10.19 -13.15 -19.61
CA ILE A 80 9.84 -14.29 -18.76
C ILE A 80 8.38 -14.12 -18.30
N SER A 81 7.53 -15.12 -18.56
CA SER A 81 6.08 -15.05 -18.29
C SER A 81 5.55 -16.30 -17.61
N GLY A 82 4.27 -16.30 -17.22
CA GLY A 82 3.64 -17.46 -16.59
C GLY A 82 4.20 -17.74 -15.19
N LYS A 83 4.17 -19.00 -14.77
CA LYS A 83 4.67 -19.49 -13.47
C LYS A 83 6.19 -19.63 -13.50
N SER A 84 6.90 -18.52 -13.43
CA SER A 84 8.34 -18.48 -13.65
C SER A 84 9.16 -17.90 -12.48
N ASN A 85 10.40 -18.37 -12.35
CA ASN A 85 11.38 -17.83 -11.40
C ASN A 85 12.82 -18.07 -11.85
N LEU A 86 13.78 -17.53 -11.09
CA LEU A 86 15.22 -17.65 -11.30
C LEU A 86 15.92 -17.96 -9.97
N LYS A 87 16.79 -18.97 -9.98
CA LYS A 87 17.74 -19.25 -8.90
C LYS A 87 19.18 -19.09 -9.37
N ILE A 88 20.00 -18.46 -8.55
CA ILE A 88 21.41 -18.18 -8.81
C ILE A 88 22.25 -18.87 -7.72
N GLY A 89 23.31 -19.57 -8.11
CA GLY A 89 24.28 -20.15 -7.18
C GLY A 89 25.70 -20.07 -7.72
N GLY A 90 26.70 -20.22 -6.85
CA GLY A 90 28.10 -20.13 -7.22
C GLY A 90 28.66 -18.72 -7.14
N GLU A 91 29.61 -18.38 -8.01
CA GLU A 91 30.42 -17.16 -7.84
C GLU A 91 30.66 -16.40 -9.14
N PHE A 92 30.68 -15.06 -9.06
CA PHE A 92 31.03 -14.16 -10.16
C PHE A 92 30.19 -14.40 -11.44
N ILE A 93 28.87 -14.47 -11.26
CA ILE A 93 27.90 -14.58 -12.36
C ILE A 93 27.21 -13.24 -12.55
N ILE A 94 27.09 -12.79 -13.80
CA ILE A 94 26.34 -11.59 -14.15
C ILE A 94 25.18 -11.95 -15.07
N ILE A 95 23.96 -11.63 -14.66
CA ILE A 95 22.75 -11.83 -15.46
C ILE A 95 22.20 -10.46 -15.85
N LYS A 96 22.01 -10.25 -17.16
CA LYS A 96 21.52 -8.98 -17.71
C LYS A 96 20.19 -9.19 -18.46
N GLY A 97 19.27 -8.25 -18.34
CA GLY A 97 18.19 -8.09 -19.34
C GLY A 97 17.05 -9.09 -19.26
N LEU A 98 16.48 -9.34 -18.08
CA LEU A 98 15.25 -10.15 -17.96
C LEU A 98 14.03 -9.27 -17.69
N HIS A 99 12.93 -9.51 -18.41
CA HIS A 99 11.65 -8.83 -18.21
C HIS A 99 10.61 -9.84 -17.70
N PHE A 100 10.37 -9.85 -16.38
CA PHE A 100 9.30 -10.63 -15.78
C PHE A 100 7.97 -9.86 -15.90
N LYS A 101 7.04 -10.38 -16.71
CA LYS A 101 5.72 -9.79 -16.95
C LYS A 101 4.69 -10.88 -17.26
N SER A 102 3.41 -10.63 -16.98
CA SER A 102 2.30 -11.55 -17.31
C SER A 102 2.47 -12.92 -16.66
N GLY A 103 2.68 -12.93 -15.34
CA GLY A 103 2.92 -14.16 -14.59
C GLY A 103 3.13 -13.90 -13.11
N TYR A 104 3.61 -14.91 -12.40
CA TYR A 104 3.93 -14.86 -10.98
C TYR A 104 4.88 -16.00 -10.62
N SER A 105 5.55 -15.93 -9.46
CA SER A 105 6.44 -17.02 -9.06
C SER A 105 5.69 -18.27 -8.60
N PRO A 106 6.11 -19.49 -8.98
CA PRO A 106 5.60 -20.72 -8.39
C PRO A 106 6.13 -20.98 -6.96
N LYS A 107 7.04 -20.14 -6.47
CA LYS A 107 7.70 -20.21 -5.15
C LYS A 107 7.53 -18.89 -4.39
N ASP A 108 8.17 -18.78 -3.24
CA ASP A 108 8.22 -17.60 -2.38
C ASP A 108 9.20 -16.51 -2.88
N HIS A 109 9.75 -16.65 -4.09
CA HIS A 109 10.71 -15.73 -4.69
C HIS A 109 10.61 -15.67 -6.22
N VAL A 110 10.74 -14.49 -6.85
CA VAL A 110 10.95 -14.40 -8.32
C VAL A 110 12.41 -14.65 -8.67
N VAL A 111 13.35 -13.98 -7.99
CA VAL A 111 14.80 -14.18 -8.10
C VAL A 111 15.36 -14.55 -6.73
N ASN A 112 16.15 -15.62 -6.65
CA ASN A 112 16.75 -16.07 -5.40
C ASN A 112 18.23 -16.36 -5.56
N PHE A 113 19.05 -15.71 -4.74
CA PHE A 113 20.52 -15.81 -4.74
C PHE A 113 21.02 -17.05 -3.98
N ARG A 114 20.30 -18.16 -4.14
CA ARG A 114 20.72 -19.51 -3.80
C ARG A 114 19.92 -20.53 -4.60
N ILE A 115 20.49 -21.71 -4.82
CA ILE A 115 19.75 -22.84 -5.39
C ILE A 115 18.95 -23.56 -4.28
N ASP A 116 19.62 -23.75 -3.15
CA ASP A 116 19.16 -24.42 -1.92
C ASP A 116 20.00 -23.90 -0.73
N ASN A 117 19.94 -24.55 0.43
CA ASN A 117 20.66 -24.11 1.63
C ASN A 117 22.19 -24.30 1.52
N ASP A 118 22.69 -25.16 0.65
CA ASP A 118 24.12 -25.46 0.54
C ASP A 118 24.78 -24.66 -0.59
N ASN A 119 23.99 -24.27 -1.59
CA ASN A 119 24.46 -23.63 -2.81
C ASN A 119 24.02 -22.15 -2.87
N LEU A 120 24.77 -21.28 -2.19
CA LEU A 120 24.57 -19.82 -2.19
C LEU A 120 25.20 -19.16 -3.42
N ALA A 121 24.77 -17.94 -3.75
CA ALA A 121 25.45 -17.05 -4.69
C ALA A 121 26.35 -16.05 -3.96
N ASN A 122 27.57 -15.85 -4.43
CA ASN A 122 28.49 -14.84 -3.91
C ASN A 122 29.13 -14.04 -5.04
N ASN A 123 29.32 -12.74 -4.86
CA ASN A 123 29.89 -11.86 -5.90
C ASN A 123 29.09 -11.89 -7.22
N CYS A 124 27.81 -12.23 -7.18
CA CYS A 124 26.93 -12.30 -8.35
C CYS A 124 26.14 -11.00 -8.54
N ARG A 125 25.73 -10.72 -9.78
CA ARG A 125 25.06 -9.48 -10.15
C ARG A 125 23.86 -9.73 -11.04
N ILE A 126 22.73 -9.09 -10.73
CA ILE A 126 21.63 -8.90 -11.69
C ILE A 126 21.56 -7.44 -12.10
N THR A 127 21.37 -7.18 -13.39
CA THR A 127 21.28 -5.81 -13.90
C THR A 127 20.37 -5.66 -15.10
N GLN A 128 19.77 -4.48 -15.29
CA GLN A 128 18.87 -4.19 -16.41
C GLN A 128 17.65 -5.14 -16.45
N PHE A 129 17.15 -5.55 -15.29
CA PHE A 129 15.91 -6.32 -15.20
C PHE A 129 14.71 -5.37 -15.14
N ALA A 130 13.56 -5.80 -15.64
CA ALA A 130 12.28 -5.25 -15.20
C ALA A 130 11.39 -6.35 -14.63
N ILE A 131 10.83 -6.14 -13.44
CA ILE A 131 9.78 -6.99 -12.88
C ILE A 131 8.53 -6.12 -12.77
N GLU A 132 7.54 -6.42 -13.60
CA GLU A 132 6.36 -5.60 -13.84
C GLU A 132 5.11 -6.45 -13.64
N ASP A 133 4.27 -6.07 -12.66
CA ASP A 133 2.98 -6.72 -12.39
C ASP A 133 3.09 -8.25 -12.21
N PHE A 134 4.25 -8.75 -11.74
CA PHE A 134 4.55 -10.19 -11.62
C PHE A 134 4.15 -10.74 -10.24
N SER A 135 2.97 -10.34 -9.77
CA SER A 135 2.47 -10.62 -8.42
C SER A 135 1.61 -11.88 -8.35
N GLN A 136 1.61 -12.54 -7.20
CA GLN A 136 0.67 -13.65 -6.92
C GLN A 136 -0.78 -13.19 -7.18
N PRO A 137 -1.65 -14.06 -7.73
CA PRO A 137 -3.06 -13.71 -8.00
C PRO A 137 -3.84 -13.29 -6.75
N GLU A 138 -3.48 -13.85 -5.59
CA GLU A 138 -4.08 -13.51 -4.30
C GLU A 138 -3.18 -12.54 -3.54
N ARG A 139 -3.74 -11.42 -3.06
CA ARG A 139 -2.96 -10.37 -2.35
C ARG A 139 -2.20 -10.88 -1.13
N PHE A 140 -2.72 -11.84 -0.36
CA PHE A 140 -2.06 -12.32 0.87
C PHE A 140 -1.13 -13.50 0.65
N LYS A 141 -1.09 -14.07 -0.56
CA LYS A 141 -0.08 -15.08 -0.89
C LYS A 141 1.27 -14.39 -1.03
N GLY A 142 2.12 -14.60 -0.03
CA GLY A 142 3.40 -13.91 0.09
C GLY A 142 4.49 -14.46 -0.83
N ASP A 143 5.24 -13.54 -1.42
CA ASP A 143 6.55 -13.80 -2.03
C ASP A 143 7.44 -12.56 -1.94
N SER A 144 8.74 -12.73 -2.21
CA SER A 144 9.65 -11.61 -2.49
C SER A 144 10.03 -11.60 -3.97
N TRP A 145 10.29 -10.44 -4.57
CA TRP A 145 10.76 -10.45 -5.95
C TRP A 145 12.25 -10.76 -6.05
N VAL A 146 13.06 -10.25 -5.12
CA VAL A 146 14.48 -10.59 -5.04
C VAL A 146 14.84 -10.98 -3.62
N THR A 147 15.34 -12.20 -3.45
CA THR A 147 15.83 -12.72 -2.16
C THR A 147 17.34 -12.88 -2.23
N LEU A 148 18.05 -12.05 -1.47
CA LEU A 148 19.50 -12.06 -1.35
C LEU A 148 19.95 -12.99 -0.24
N TRP A 149 20.93 -13.83 -0.56
CA TRP A 149 21.70 -14.69 0.34
C TRP A 149 23.19 -14.54 -0.01
N GLY A 150 24.09 -15.17 0.76
CA GLY A 150 25.53 -15.13 0.51
C GLY A 150 26.12 -13.73 0.72
N LYS A 151 27.20 -13.40 0.01
CA LYS A 151 27.97 -12.14 0.19
C LYS A 151 28.31 -11.46 -1.14
N ASN A 152 28.51 -10.16 -1.08
CA ASN A 152 28.97 -9.27 -2.16
C ASN A 152 28.12 -9.30 -3.43
N ASN A 153 26.87 -9.75 -3.34
CA ASN A 153 25.94 -9.71 -4.46
C ASN A 153 25.46 -8.28 -4.76
N ARG A 154 25.12 -8.03 -6.02
CA ARG A 154 24.66 -6.71 -6.50
C ARG A 154 23.36 -6.79 -7.29
N VAL A 155 22.43 -5.90 -6.99
CA VAL A 155 21.19 -5.66 -7.74
C VAL A 155 21.21 -4.22 -8.21
N ASP A 156 21.38 -4.00 -9.52
CA ASP A 156 21.52 -2.64 -10.01
C ASP A 156 20.92 -2.34 -11.39
N HIS A 157 20.48 -1.09 -11.59
CA HIS A 157 19.80 -0.67 -12.81
C HIS A 157 18.61 -1.56 -13.15
N CYS A 158 17.87 -2.01 -12.13
CA CYS A 158 16.64 -2.78 -12.29
C CYS A 158 15.41 -1.91 -12.04
N THR A 159 14.32 -2.22 -12.73
CA THR A 159 13.02 -1.57 -12.57
C THR A 159 12.03 -2.54 -11.92
N PHE A 160 11.38 -2.12 -10.84
CA PHE A 160 10.38 -2.91 -10.13
C PHE A 160 9.08 -2.11 -10.07
N THR A 161 8.01 -2.59 -10.69
CA THR A 161 6.74 -1.85 -10.78
C THR A 161 5.54 -2.69 -10.39
N ASN A 162 4.69 -2.17 -9.50
CA ASN A 162 3.39 -2.74 -9.14
C ASN A 162 3.47 -4.15 -8.53
N LYS A 163 4.22 -4.33 -7.44
CA LYS A 163 4.03 -5.52 -6.59
C LYS A 163 2.77 -5.31 -5.75
N LEU A 164 1.78 -6.18 -5.90
CA LEU A 164 0.43 -6.07 -5.35
C LEU A 164 0.10 -7.10 -4.26
N ASN A 165 0.98 -8.08 -4.04
CA ASN A 165 0.82 -9.11 -3.03
C ASN A 165 1.83 -8.97 -1.89
N ALA A 166 1.56 -9.65 -0.77
CA ALA A 166 2.35 -9.65 0.46
C ALA A 166 3.83 -9.98 0.22
N GLY A 167 4.68 -9.42 1.07
CA GLY A 167 6.12 -9.66 1.11
C GLY A 167 6.92 -8.58 0.38
N PRO A 168 8.17 -8.32 0.81
CA PRO A 168 8.96 -7.22 0.31
C PRO A 168 9.30 -7.33 -1.18
N VAL A 169 9.65 -6.23 -1.86
CA VAL A 169 10.18 -6.34 -3.23
C VAL A 169 11.56 -7.00 -3.17
N ILE A 170 12.45 -6.47 -2.34
CA ILE A 170 13.77 -7.05 -2.09
C ILE A 170 13.91 -7.39 -0.61
N ILE A 171 14.40 -8.59 -0.33
CA ILE A 171 14.83 -9.00 1.01
C ILE A 171 16.27 -9.48 1.01
N ALA A 172 17.04 -9.13 2.04
CA ALA A 172 18.30 -9.79 2.38
C ALA A 172 18.11 -10.68 3.61
N GLU A 173 18.36 -11.98 3.46
CA GLU A 173 18.18 -12.98 4.50
C GLU A 173 19.48 -13.21 5.26
N LEU A 174 19.39 -13.28 6.59
CA LEU A 174 20.54 -13.33 7.50
C LEU A 174 20.57 -14.61 8.36
N ASN A 175 19.76 -15.59 7.98
CA ASN A 175 19.51 -16.79 8.78
C ASN A 175 20.74 -17.71 8.90
N ASP A 176 21.74 -17.46 8.07
CA ASP A 176 22.98 -18.20 7.93
C ASP A 176 24.15 -17.21 8.02
N GLU A 177 25.19 -17.54 8.79
CA GLU A 177 26.40 -16.71 8.92
C GLU A 177 27.10 -16.45 7.57
N ARG A 178 26.94 -17.37 6.60
CA ARG A 178 27.41 -17.20 5.21
C ARG A 178 26.67 -16.06 4.49
N SER A 179 25.53 -15.60 5.00
CA SER A 179 24.73 -14.49 4.47
C SER A 179 24.72 -13.24 5.38
N GLN A 180 25.41 -13.29 6.53
CA GLN A 180 25.63 -12.14 7.41
C GLN A 180 26.93 -11.41 7.02
N GLN A 181 27.07 -10.15 7.44
CA GLN A 181 28.17 -9.27 7.03
C GLN A 181 28.37 -9.36 5.50
N ASN A 182 27.27 -9.23 4.78
CA ASN A 182 27.17 -9.63 3.38
C ASN A 182 27.76 -8.60 2.44
N TYR A 183 27.80 -7.32 2.79
CA TYR A 183 28.23 -6.26 1.87
C TYR A 183 27.49 -6.28 0.52
N HIS A 184 26.21 -6.68 0.52
CA HIS A 184 25.37 -6.59 -0.66
C HIS A 184 25.23 -5.14 -1.13
N SER A 185 25.09 -4.94 -2.44
CA SER A 185 24.83 -3.63 -3.05
C SER A 185 23.48 -3.63 -3.77
N ILE A 186 22.60 -2.71 -3.38
CA ILE A 186 21.32 -2.44 -4.04
C ILE A 186 21.41 -1.00 -4.52
N ASP A 187 21.72 -0.81 -5.80
CA ASP A 187 22.05 0.52 -6.32
C ASP A 187 21.48 0.86 -7.70
N SER A 188 21.23 2.15 -7.95
CA SER A 188 20.71 2.63 -9.24
C SER A 188 19.39 1.97 -9.70
N ASN A 189 18.55 1.47 -8.78
CA ASN A 189 17.28 0.84 -9.11
C ASN A 189 16.12 1.85 -9.10
N TYR A 190 15.09 1.55 -9.90
CA TYR A 190 13.83 2.29 -9.93
C TYR A 190 12.71 1.43 -9.34
N PHE A 191 12.21 1.83 -8.17
CA PHE A 191 11.04 1.23 -7.52
C PHE A 191 9.84 2.14 -7.73
N ASN A 192 8.76 1.61 -8.31
CA ASN A 192 7.57 2.40 -8.61
C ASN A 192 6.27 1.64 -8.33
N GLY A 193 5.24 2.38 -7.92
CA GLY A 193 3.86 1.88 -7.99
C GLY A 193 3.52 0.76 -7.02
N ARG A 194 4.25 0.61 -5.90
CA ARG A 194 3.82 -0.28 -4.81
C ARG A 194 2.62 0.36 -4.10
N GLN A 195 1.41 0.00 -4.53
CA GLN A 195 0.16 0.56 -4.02
C GLN A 195 -0.08 0.16 -2.56
N ARG A 196 -0.98 0.87 -1.86
CA ARG A 196 -1.38 0.52 -0.49
C ARG A 196 -1.81 -0.94 -0.43
N PHE A 197 -1.15 -1.70 0.43
CA PHE A 197 -1.40 -3.13 0.54
C PHE A 197 -2.66 -3.45 1.36
N GLY A 198 -3.05 -2.56 2.27
CA GLY A 198 -4.18 -2.76 3.18
C GLY A 198 -3.89 -3.73 4.33
N SER A 199 -2.61 -3.96 4.64
CA SER A 199 -2.12 -4.74 5.78
C SER A 199 -0.60 -4.47 5.97
N ASN A 200 0.01 -5.12 6.97
CA ASN A 200 1.45 -5.23 7.15
C ASN A 200 2.08 -6.23 6.14
N GLY A 201 3.36 -6.08 5.82
CA GLY A 201 4.07 -6.92 4.84
C GLY A 201 4.11 -6.29 3.44
N GLY A 202 3.96 -4.97 3.39
CA GLY A 202 3.94 -4.11 2.21
C GLY A 202 5.30 -3.47 1.89
N GLU A 203 6.42 -3.91 2.49
CA GLU A 203 7.68 -3.17 2.43
C GLU A 203 8.29 -3.15 1.01
N THR A 204 8.99 -2.09 0.60
CA THR A 204 9.74 -2.15 -0.67
C THR A 204 11.04 -2.92 -0.49
N ILE A 205 11.85 -2.55 0.49
CA ILE A 205 13.10 -3.26 0.83
C ILE A 205 13.06 -3.69 2.29
N ARG A 206 13.52 -4.91 2.59
CA ARG A 206 13.76 -5.37 3.95
C ARG A 206 15.15 -5.99 4.10
N ILE A 207 15.95 -5.53 5.06
CA ILE A 207 17.29 -6.09 5.31
C ILE A 207 17.29 -6.80 6.66
N GLY A 208 17.15 -8.12 6.62
CA GLY A 208 17.03 -8.98 7.80
C GLY A 208 15.61 -9.12 8.35
N VAL A 209 15.52 -9.77 9.49
CA VAL A 209 14.29 -9.97 10.29
C VAL A 209 14.63 -9.80 11.77
N SER A 210 13.61 -9.68 12.64
CA SER A 210 13.83 -9.48 14.09
C SER A 210 14.79 -10.50 14.69
N ARG A 211 14.62 -11.80 14.39
CA ARG A 211 15.45 -12.91 14.92
C ARG A 211 16.96 -12.70 14.77
N TYR A 212 17.41 -12.08 13.68
CA TYR A 212 18.83 -11.88 13.36
C TYR A 212 19.25 -10.41 13.42
N SER A 213 18.41 -9.55 13.97
CA SER A 213 18.57 -8.10 13.86
C SER A 213 19.78 -7.52 14.61
N LEU A 214 20.31 -8.23 15.59
CA LEU A 214 21.53 -7.85 16.31
C LEU A 214 22.81 -8.15 15.52
N THR A 215 22.70 -8.83 14.37
CA THR A 215 23.85 -9.13 13.51
C THR A 215 24.10 -7.98 12.52
N ALA A 216 25.38 -7.74 12.21
CA ALA A 216 25.76 -6.79 11.18
C ALA A 216 25.49 -7.38 9.79
N SER A 217 24.74 -6.66 8.96
CA SER A 217 24.50 -7.03 7.56
C SER A 217 25.46 -6.29 6.62
N LYS A 218 25.77 -5.02 6.91
CA LYS A 218 26.66 -4.17 6.09
C LYS A 218 26.19 -3.97 4.65
N THR A 219 24.88 -4.15 4.40
CA THR A 219 24.27 -3.94 3.10
C THR A 219 24.30 -2.46 2.73
N GLN A 220 24.53 -2.18 1.44
CA GLN A 220 24.54 -0.86 0.83
C GLN A 220 23.25 -0.67 0.03
N ILE A 221 22.46 0.35 0.35
CA ILE A 221 21.28 0.78 -0.42
C ILE A 221 21.57 2.21 -0.89
N VAL A 222 22.06 2.34 -2.13
CA VAL A 222 22.67 3.60 -2.60
C VAL A 222 22.15 4.03 -3.97
N HIS A 223 21.88 5.31 -4.18
CA HIS A 223 21.46 5.86 -5.48
C HIS A 223 20.20 5.23 -6.09
N ASN A 224 19.22 4.80 -5.30
CA ASN A 224 17.94 4.30 -5.81
C ASN A 224 16.89 5.40 -5.88
N LEU A 225 15.90 5.24 -6.76
CA LEU A 225 14.69 6.05 -6.82
C LEU A 225 13.48 5.22 -6.35
N PHE A 226 12.81 5.73 -5.31
CA PHE A 226 11.54 5.22 -4.82
C PHE A 226 10.45 6.22 -5.20
N GLU A 227 9.55 5.85 -6.10
CA GLU A 227 8.44 6.69 -6.52
C GLU A 227 7.12 6.04 -6.14
N ARG A 228 6.35 6.70 -5.27
CA ARG A 228 5.03 6.22 -4.83
C ARG A 228 5.05 4.78 -4.31
N CYS A 229 6.09 4.45 -3.55
CA CYS A 229 6.19 3.19 -2.82
C CYS A 229 5.34 3.28 -1.54
N ASN A 230 4.04 3.03 -1.67
CA ASN A 230 3.00 3.28 -0.65
C ASN A 230 2.45 1.99 -0.04
N GLY A 231 3.18 0.87 -0.13
CA GLY A 231 2.72 -0.44 0.33
C GLY A 231 2.25 -0.45 1.78
N GLU A 232 3.05 0.17 2.66
CA GLU A 232 2.77 0.30 4.09
C GLU A 232 3.61 1.43 4.71
N VAL A 233 3.65 1.53 6.04
CA VAL A 233 4.44 2.51 6.79
C VAL A 233 5.97 2.38 6.56
N GLU A 234 6.48 1.19 6.25
CA GLU A 234 7.91 0.93 6.03
C GLU A 234 8.24 0.80 4.53
N ILE A 235 8.77 1.86 3.91
CA ILE A 235 9.28 1.78 2.51
C ILE A 235 10.53 0.91 2.50
N VAL A 236 11.48 1.25 3.38
CA VAL A 236 12.71 0.49 3.63
C VAL A 236 12.70 0.10 5.09
N SER A 237 12.70 -1.20 5.37
CA SER A 237 12.68 -1.76 6.73
C SER A 237 14.03 -2.39 7.03
N ILE A 238 14.87 -1.67 7.76
CA ILE A 238 16.17 -2.17 8.21
C ILE A 238 15.98 -2.96 9.50
N LYS A 239 16.30 -4.24 9.47
CA LYS A 239 16.17 -5.18 10.59
C LYS A 239 17.50 -5.90 10.83
N SER A 240 18.59 -5.14 10.83
CA SER A 240 19.98 -5.57 11.02
C SER A 240 20.90 -4.38 11.29
N GLY A 241 22.15 -4.64 11.70
CA GLY A 241 23.12 -3.61 12.04
C GLY A 241 24.07 -3.21 10.91
N GLU A 242 24.70 -2.03 11.08
CA GLU A 242 25.82 -1.50 10.28
C GLU A 242 25.55 -1.35 8.77
N ASN A 243 24.30 -1.17 8.36
CA ASN A 243 23.93 -0.90 6.98
C ASN A 243 24.17 0.56 6.60
N ASN A 244 24.32 0.81 5.30
CA ASN A 244 24.45 2.13 4.72
C ASN A 244 23.28 2.39 3.75
N ILE A 245 22.49 3.43 4.02
CA ILE A 245 21.34 3.83 3.20
C ILE A 245 21.55 5.28 2.77
N SER A 246 22.13 5.47 1.58
CA SER A 246 22.66 6.78 1.21
C SER A 246 22.34 7.22 -0.21
N PHE A 247 22.15 8.54 -0.40
CA PHE A 247 21.95 9.16 -1.71
C PHE A 247 20.76 8.60 -2.50
N ASN A 248 19.73 8.08 -1.83
CA ASN A 248 18.49 7.65 -2.47
C ASN A 248 17.52 8.84 -2.59
N THR A 249 16.57 8.75 -3.52
CA THR A 249 15.50 9.73 -3.67
C THR A 249 14.14 9.05 -3.48
N PHE A 250 13.31 9.61 -2.61
CA PHE A 250 11.95 9.17 -2.31
C PHE A 250 10.98 10.25 -2.79
N VAL A 251 10.07 9.91 -3.70
CA VAL A 251 9.10 10.83 -4.30
C VAL A 251 7.69 10.35 -3.97
N GLU A 252 6.94 11.17 -3.22
CA GLU A 252 5.52 10.94 -2.92
C GLU A 252 5.21 9.58 -2.24
N CYS A 253 6.16 9.06 -1.45
CA CYS A 253 6.01 7.81 -0.72
C CYS A 253 5.31 8.01 0.64
N GLU A 254 4.23 7.28 0.87
CA GLU A 254 3.34 7.38 2.05
C GLU A 254 3.83 6.58 3.28
N GLY A 255 5.15 6.46 3.41
CA GLY A 255 5.83 5.72 4.47
C GLY A 255 7.20 6.31 4.76
N SER A 256 8.05 5.55 5.45
CA SER A 256 9.36 6.01 5.91
C SER A 256 10.48 5.02 5.58
N LEU A 257 11.72 5.50 5.58
CA LEU A 257 12.91 4.70 5.82
C LEU A 257 12.96 4.41 7.32
N VAL A 258 12.81 3.14 7.71
CA VAL A 258 12.70 2.73 9.10
C VAL A 258 13.90 1.91 9.53
N LEU A 259 14.61 2.40 10.55
CA LEU A 259 15.63 1.66 11.29
C LEU A 259 14.94 0.78 12.33
N ARG A 260 14.20 -0.23 11.84
CA ARG A 260 13.21 -0.97 12.63
C ARG A 260 13.82 -1.85 13.72
N HIS A 261 14.91 -2.53 13.40
CA HIS A 261 15.76 -3.29 14.33
C HIS A 261 17.23 -3.19 13.94
N GLY A 262 18.12 -3.52 14.88
CA GLY A 262 19.57 -3.47 14.68
C GLY A 262 20.16 -2.08 14.91
N SER A 263 21.48 -2.00 15.07
CA SER A 263 22.17 -0.80 15.56
C SER A 263 23.20 -0.26 14.56
N LYS A 264 23.68 0.96 14.79
CA LYS A 264 24.82 1.55 14.04
C LYS A 264 24.65 1.67 12.53
N ASN A 265 23.41 1.74 12.06
CA ASN A 265 23.09 2.05 10.66
C ASN A 265 23.37 3.53 10.33
N VAL A 266 23.77 3.79 9.08
CA VAL A 266 24.01 5.13 8.52
C VAL A 266 22.91 5.48 7.51
N VAL A 267 22.33 6.68 7.66
CA VAL A 267 21.36 7.25 6.72
C VAL A 267 21.86 8.62 6.27
N GLN A 268 22.42 8.69 5.06
CA GLN A 268 23.12 9.89 4.60
C GLN A 268 22.66 10.41 3.24
N GLY A 269 22.47 11.72 3.12
CA GLY A 269 22.41 12.36 1.80
C GLY A 269 21.17 12.00 0.97
N ASN A 270 20.13 11.45 1.58
CA ASN A 270 18.90 11.07 0.89
C ASN A 270 18.01 12.30 0.66
N LEU A 271 17.23 12.29 -0.42
CA LEU A 271 16.17 13.27 -0.68
C LEU A 271 14.81 12.63 -0.46
N PHE A 272 14.00 13.23 0.40
CA PHE A 272 12.58 12.90 0.59
C PHE A 272 11.74 14.06 0.07
N LEU A 273 11.06 13.85 -1.05
CA LEU A 273 10.24 14.83 -1.74
C LEU A 273 8.76 14.44 -1.62
N GLY A 274 8.05 15.11 -0.71
CA GLY A 274 6.64 14.81 -0.42
C GLY A 274 5.64 15.50 -1.33
N ASN A 275 6.01 16.62 -1.96
CA ASN A 275 5.11 17.46 -2.76
C ASN A 275 3.79 17.84 -2.05
N ASN A 276 3.82 18.00 -0.72
CA ASN A 276 2.64 18.23 0.14
C ASN A 276 1.61 17.10 0.13
N LYS A 277 1.94 15.94 -0.42
CA LYS A 277 1.06 14.77 -0.39
C LYS A 277 0.90 14.28 1.05
N PRO A 278 -0.34 14.00 1.52
CA PRO A 278 -0.58 13.46 2.86
C PRO A 278 0.22 12.19 3.13
N PHE A 279 0.52 11.96 4.41
CA PHE A 279 1.19 10.73 4.89
C PHE A 279 2.62 10.51 4.40
N THR A 280 3.19 11.44 3.63
CA THR A 280 4.59 11.33 3.19
C THR A 280 5.56 11.48 4.35
N GLY A 281 6.37 10.44 4.57
CA GLY A 281 7.31 10.36 5.68
C GLY A 281 8.76 10.48 5.27
N GLY A 282 9.64 10.44 6.27
CA GLY A 282 11.08 10.55 6.09
C GLY A 282 11.80 9.39 6.77
N VAL A 283 12.46 9.67 7.90
CA VAL A 283 13.26 8.68 8.63
C VAL A 283 12.64 8.38 9.99
N ARG A 284 12.48 7.08 10.30
CA ARG A 284 12.07 6.60 11.63
C ARG A 284 13.22 5.87 12.30
N VAL A 285 13.63 6.36 13.46
CA VAL A 285 14.78 5.88 14.26
C VAL A 285 14.27 5.13 15.48
N ILE A 286 14.71 3.88 15.61
CA ILE A 286 14.56 2.98 16.76
C ILE A 286 15.94 2.36 16.98
N ASN A 287 16.24 1.83 18.18
CA ASN A 287 17.50 1.14 18.49
C ASN A 287 18.72 2.10 18.53
N PRO A 288 19.91 1.64 18.97
CA PRO A 288 21.00 2.54 19.31
C PRO A 288 22.03 2.80 18.19
N GLY A 289 22.78 3.89 18.36
CA GLY A 289 24.03 4.18 17.65
C GLY A 289 23.89 4.68 16.22
N HIS A 290 22.69 5.08 15.79
CA HIS A 290 22.44 5.50 14.42
C HIS A 290 23.02 6.88 14.09
N HIS A 291 23.38 7.08 12.82
CA HIS A 291 23.80 8.38 12.31
C HIS A 291 22.95 8.78 11.11
N VAL A 292 22.16 9.85 11.28
CA VAL A 292 21.24 10.39 10.27
C VAL A 292 21.69 11.79 9.90
N PHE A 293 22.30 11.96 8.74
CA PHE A 293 22.93 13.24 8.39
C PHE A 293 22.90 13.60 6.92
N ASP A 294 23.05 14.90 6.62
CA ASP A 294 23.09 15.44 5.26
C ASP A 294 21.83 15.12 4.42
N ASN A 295 20.72 14.68 5.03
CA ASN A 295 19.48 14.36 4.32
C ASN A 295 18.63 15.62 4.09
N VAL A 296 17.81 15.60 3.04
CA VAL A 296 16.89 16.68 2.68
C VAL A 296 15.46 16.17 2.72
N PHE A 297 14.65 16.80 3.56
CA PHE A 297 13.23 16.53 3.73
C PHE A 297 12.46 17.74 3.20
N LYS A 298 11.64 17.56 2.16
CA LYS A 298 10.89 18.65 1.52
C LYS A 298 9.42 18.29 1.38
N ASP A 299 8.56 19.18 1.87
CA ASP A 299 7.09 19.13 1.76
C ASP A 299 6.45 17.84 2.30
N LEU A 300 7.03 17.27 3.37
CA LEU A 300 6.54 16.03 4.00
C LEU A 300 5.40 16.30 4.99
N LYS A 301 4.30 15.55 4.87
CA LYS A 301 3.04 15.78 5.62
C LYS A 301 2.60 14.60 6.48
N GLY A 302 3.46 13.59 6.66
CA GLY A 302 3.21 12.53 7.61
C GLY A 302 3.37 12.98 9.06
N THR A 303 2.69 12.28 9.96
CA THR A 303 2.69 12.51 11.41
C THR A 303 2.92 11.19 12.15
N ALA A 304 3.11 11.24 13.47
CA ALA A 304 3.39 10.07 14.30
C ALA A 304 4.54 9.23 13.70
N PHE A 305 4.30 7.96 13.35
CA PHE A 305 5.28 7.06 12.74
C PHE A 305 5.72 7.44 11.32
N ARG A 306 5.00 8.34 10.67
CA ARG A 306 5.32 8.89 9.34
C ARG A 306 5.84 10.31 9.43
N SER A 307 6.21 10.81 10.62
CA SER A 307 6.78 12.15 10.73
C SER A 307 8.04 12.28 9.86
N PRO A 308 8.39 13.48 9.36
CA PRO A 308 9.60 13.70 8.55
C PRO A 308 10.86 13.15 9.22
N LEU A 309 10.94 13.31 10.54
CA LEU A 309 11.84 12.57 11.41
C LEU A 309 11.05 12.09 12.63
N ALA A 310 11.08 10.79 12.89
CA ALA A 310 10.39 10.16 14.02
C ALA A 310 11.39 9.35 14.87
N VAL A 311 11.63 9.76 16.11
CA VAL A 311 12.51 9.05 17.05
C VAL A 311 11.65 8.40 18.11
N MET A 312 11.64 7.07 18.16
CA MET A 312 10.67 6.30 18.96
C MET A 312 11.05 6.16 20.43
N ASN A 313 10.05 6.07 21.30
CA ASN A 313 10.21 5.43 22.60
C ASN A 313 10.45 3.92 22.43
N GLY A 314 11.22 3.34 23.36
CA GLY A 314 11.47 1.90 23.48
C GLY A 314 10.61 1.22 24.55
N VAL A 315 10.60 -0.10 24.52
CA VAL A 315 9.93 -0.97 25.50
C VAL A 315 10.94 -1.41 26.56
N PRO A 316 10.65 -1.29 27.87
CA PRO A 316 11.47 -1.86 28.92
C PRO A 316 11.62 -3.37 28.75
N ASN A 317 12.83 -3.91 28.93
CA ASN A 317 13.11 -5.34 28.74
C ASN A 317 12.62 -5.86 27.38
N SER A 318 12.77 -5.03 26.33
CA SER A 318 12.26 -5.31 24.99
C SER A 318 12.69 -6.68 24.48
N LEU A 319 11.71 -7.50 24.11
CA LEU A 319 11.94 -8.67 23.29
C LEU A 319 12.48 -8.26 21.91
N ILE A 320 13.16 -9.17 21.22
CA ILE A 320 13.88 -8.88 19.96
C ILE A 320 12.97 -8.38 18.82
N ASN A 321 11.69 -8.71 18.86
CA ASN A 321 10.67 -8.28 17.89
C ASN A 321 9.91 -7.01 18.32
N ARG A 322 10.19 -6.46 19.50
CA ARG A 322 9.64 -5.17 19.97
C ARG A 322 10.59 -4.02 19.61
N TYR A 323 10.54 -2.92 20.37
CA TYR A 323 11.27 -1.69 20.07
C TYR A 323 12.32 -1.46 21.15
N TYR A 324 13.61 -1.56 20.80
CA TYR A 324 14.67 -1.15 21.71
C TYR A 324 14.74 0.38 21.80
N GLN A 325 15.16 0.86 22.96
CA GLN A 325 15.38 2.28 23.21
C GLN A 325 16.36 2.87 22.21
N VAL A 326 16.08 4.09 21.75
CA VAL A 326 17.03 4.88 20.98
C VAL A 326 18.05 5.46 21.95
N VAL A 327 19.32 5.08 21.78
CA VAL A 327 20.44 5.61 22.57
C VAL A 327 21.61 5.94 21.64
N ASP A 328 22.36 7.00 21.93
CA ASP A 328 23.57 7.41 21.19
C ASP A 328 23.33 7.67 19.69
N ALA A 329 22.17 8.23 19.34
CA ALA A 329 21.86 8.61 17.96
C ALA A 329 22.36 10.03 17.64
N LYS A 330 22.97 10.19 16.46
CA LYS A 330 23.41 11.49 15.95
C LYS A 330 22.55 11.90 14.76
N ILE A 331 21.89 13.04 14.87
CA ILE A 331 20.99 13.59 13.85
C ILE A 331 21.47 14.99 13.51
N GLU A 332 22.24 15.12 12.44
CA GLU A 332 22.97 16.36 12.16
C GLU A 332 23.00 16.77 10.70
N ARG A 333 23.11 18.07 10.44
CA ARG A 333 23.22 18.61 9.07
C ARG A 333 22.10 18.15 8.13
N ASN A 334 20.90 17.91 8.64
CA ASN A 334 19.74 17.63 7.80
C ASN A 334 19.00 18.94 7.49
N THR A 335 18.39 19.03 6.30
CA THR A 335 17.56 20.17 5.89
C THR A 335 16.10 19.77 5.84
N PHE A 336 15.24 20.47 6.58
CA PHE A 336 13.78 20.29 6.59
C PHE A 336 13.10 21.52 5.99
N ILE A 337 12.27 21.34 4.96
CA ILE A 337 11.67 22.42 4.18
C ILE A 337 10.17 22.19 4.12
N ASN A 338 9.36 23.09 4.72
CA ASN A 338 7.89 22.98 4.69
C ASN A 338 7.38 21.59 5.15
N CYS A 339 8.01 21.07 6.20
CA CYS A 339 7.72 19.75 6.76
C CYS A 339 6.87 19.87 8.04
N GLU A 340 6.02 18.87 8.29
CA GLU A 340 5.49 18.63 9.63
C GLU A 340 6.65 18.50 10.66
N PRO A 341 6.42 18.75 11.96
CA PRO A 341 7.49 18.75 12.95
C PRO A 341 8.22 17.40 13.05
N SER A 342 9.51 17.46 13.39
CA SER A 342 10.24 16.28 13.89
C SER A 342 9.66 15.87 15.24
N LEU A 343 9.50 14.56 15.47
CA LEU A 343 8.86 14.02 16.66
C LEU A 343 9.82 13.12 17.46
N PHE A 344 10.19 13.55 18.67
CA PHE A 344 10.96 12.78 19.63
C PHE A 344 10.03 12.14 20.66
N GLY A 345 10.23 10.84 20.91
CA GLY A 345 9.38 10.04 21.78
C GLY A 345 8.09 9.55 21.11
N THR A 346 8.07 9.43 19.79
CA THR A 346 6.88 8.92 19.09
C THR A 346 6.54 7.50 19.58
N GLY A 347 5.24 7.18 19.60
CA GLY A 347 4.74 5.89 20.11
C GLY A 347 4.69 5.79 21.64
N LYS A 348 5.03 6.85 22.40
CA LYS A 348 4.91 6.85 23.86
C LYS A 348 3.53 6.38 24.32
N ASP A 349 3.51 5.30 25.07
CA ASP A 349 2.31 4.70 25.66
C ASP A 349 2.67 3.89 26.92
N ALA A 350 1.73 3.09 27.42
CA ALA A 350 1.94 2.28 28.62
C ALA A 350 2.96 1.14 28.44
N GLU A 351 3.28 0.73 27.20
CA GLU A 351 4.30 -0.28 26.90
C GLU A 351 5.65 0.37 26.54
N ARG A 352 5.61 1.39 25.68
CA ARG A 352 6.76 2.13 25.13
C ARG A 352 7.12 3.30 26.04
N THR A 353 7.69 2.99 27.21
CA THR A 353 7.97 3.95 28.28
C THR A 353 9.42 4.43 28.35
N LEU A 354 10.36 3.82 27.62
CA LEU A 354 11.76 4.27 27.59
C LEU A 354 11.93 5.40 26.56
N SER A 355 12.14 6.62 27.02
CA SER A 355 12.43 7.77 26.16
C SER A 355 13.77 7.63 25.43
N PRO A 356 13.97 8.30 24.28
CA PRO A 356 15.28 8.35 23.65
C PRO A 356 16.31 9.03 24.56
N GLN A 357 17.55 8.53 24.60
CA GLN A 357 18.63 9.03 25.46
C GLN A 357 19.91 9.31 24.67
N SER A 358 20.71 10.27 25.14
CA SER A 358 21.97 10.66 24.47
C SER A 358 21.80 10.96 22.96
N VAL A 359 20.66 11.51 22.56
CA VAL A 359 20.39 11.86 21.16
C VAL A 359 20.88 13.27 20.90
N ILE A 360 21.66 13.46 19.84
CA ILE A 360 22.14 14.78 19.42
C ILE A 360 21.37 15.24 18.19
N PHE A 361 20.68 16.38 18.29
CA PHE A 361 20.04 17.06 17.16
C PHE A 361 20.73 18.39 16.92
N SER A 362 21.66 18.44 15.96
CA SER A 362 22.52 19.61 15.78
C SER A 362 22.88 19.97 14.34
N LYS A 363 23.13 21.25 14.08
CA LYS A 363 23.48 21.76 12.74
C LYS A 363 22.43 21.46 11.67
N ASN A 364 21.19 21.18 12.06
CA ASN A 364 20.08 21.00 11.13
C ASN A 364 19.58 22.39 10.67
N LEU A 365 19.02 22.45 9.47
CA LEU A 365 18.40 23.66 8.91
C LEU A 365 16.89 23.41 8.76
N LEU A 366 16.08 24.21 9.45
CA LEU A 366 14.62 24.20 9.34
C LEU A 366 14.17 25.44 8.56
N VAL A 367 13.46 25.23 7.46
CA VAL A 367 12.95 26.29 6.58
C VAL A 367 11.44 26.19 6.48
N GLN A 368 10.74 27.26 6.86
CA GLN A 368 9.29 27.36 6.92
C GLN A 368 8.64 26.16 7.65
N PRO A 369 9.06 25.85 8.90
CA PRO A 369 8.35 24.85 9.69
C PRO A 369 6.89 25.29 9.90
N VAL A 370 5.95 24.35 9.80
CA VAL A 370 4.50 24.66 9.79
C VAL A 370 3.89 24.84 11.18
N LYS A 371 4.05 23.84 12.07
CA LYS A 371 3.35 23.83 13.39
C LYS A 371 4.26 24.05 14.59
N ALA A 372 5.46 23.47 14.54
CA ALA A 372 6.46 23.55 15.59
C ALA A 372 7.85 23.30 14.97
N LEU A 373 8.91 23.73 15.64
CA LEU A 373 10.28 23.38 15.24
C LEU A 373 10.53 21.87 15.40
N TYR A 374 10.07 21.33 16.53
CA TYR A 374 10.04 19.91 16.86
C TYR A 374 9.00 19.67 17.97
N VAL A 375 8.70 18.41 18.25
CA VAL A 375 7.91 17.98 19.41
C VAL A 375 8.72 16.95 20.18
N ASP A 376 8.81 17.11 21.50
CA ASP A 376 9.35 16.12 22.42
C ASP A 376 8.24 15.69 23.38
N GLU A 377 7.82 14.43 23.27
CA GLU A 377 6.75 13.82 24.06
C GLU A 377 7.19 13.47 25.50
N ASN A 378 8.50 13.39 25.76
CA ASN A 378 9.04 13.02 27.07
C ASN A 378 9.49 14.24 27.87
N LYS A 379 10.16 15.21 27.22
CA LYS A 379 10.64 16.46 27.84
C LYS A 379 11.54 16.20 29.07
N ASP A 380 12.38 15.18 29.00
CA ASP A 380 13.21 14.71 30.10
C ASP A 380 14.71 15.00 29.90
N GLY A 381 15.08 15.70 28.83
CA GLY A 381 16.46 16.06 28.52
C GLY A 381 17.25 14.99 27.77
N GLY A 382 16.62 13.88 27.36
CA GLY A 382 17.29 12.82 26.58
C GLY A 382 17.74 13.24 25.17
N ILE A 383 17.24 14.38 24.68
CA ILE A 383 17.60 14.98 23.38
C ILE A 383 18.37 16.30 23.59
N ALA A 384 19.63 16.33 23.16
CA ALA A 384 20.43 17.53 23.10
C ALA A 384 20.17 18.31 21.80
N ILE A 385 19.34 19.35 21.89
CA ILE A 385 19.07 20.30 20.80
C ILE A 385 20.13 21.42 20.84
N LYS A 386 20.99 21.52 19.82
CA LYS A 386 22.03 22.57 19.79
C LYS A 386 22.44 22.98 18.39
N ASP A 387 22.87 24.22 18.23
CA ASP A 387 23.46 24.73 16.99
C ASP A 387 22.63 24.43 15.73
N ASN A 388 21.30 24.57 15.77
CA ASN A 388 20.43 24.44 14.61
C ASN A 388 20.11 25.80 14.01
N ALA A 389 19.79 25.86 12.71
CA ALA A 389 19.37 27.09 12.04
C ALA A 389 17.88 27.06 11.72
N LEU A 390 17.25 28.22 11.85
CA LEU A 390 15.86 28.46 11.51
C LEU A 390 15.76 29.58 10.47
N GLN A 391 14.99 29.34 9.41
CA GLN A 391 14.41 30.37 8.56
C GLN A 391 12.90 30.17 8.51
N GLY A 392 12.13 30.98 9.20
CA GLY A 392 10.66 30.92 9.16
C GLY A 392 10.04 31.86 10.18
N ASP A 393 8.71 31.82 10.26
CA ASP A 393 7.94 32.76 11.07
C ASP A 393 7.70 32.27 12.51
N LEU A 394 8.01 31.00 12.80
CA LEU A 394 7.89 30.46 14.16
C LEU A 394 8.93 31.09 15.10
N PRO A 395 8.60 31.30 16.39
CA PRO A 395 9.53 31.82 17.37
C PRO A 395 10.79 30.94 17.49
N THR A 396 11.95 31.58 17.60
CA THR A 396 13.21 30.90 17.87
C THR A 396 13.18 30.28 19.27
N GLN A 397 13.76 29.10 19.41
CA GLN A 397 13.85 28.35 20.67
C GLN A 397 15.31 28.06 21.01
N GLU A 398 15.58 27.60 22.23
CA GLU A 398 16.92 27.18 22.65
C GLU A 398 17.51 26.15 21.68
N GLY A 399 18.81 26.28 21.39
CA GLY A 399 19.50 25.44 20.42
C GLY A 399 19.21 25.78 18.95
N PHE A 400 18.46 26.86 18.66
CA PHE A 400 18.24 27.39 17.32
C PHE A 400 18.75 28.83 17.17
N VAL A 401 19.24 29.16 15.97
CA VAL A 401 19.60 30.52 15.56
C VAL A 401 18.88 30.90 14.27
N ASN A 402 18.31 32.11 14.22
CA ASN A 402 17.70 32.60 12.98
C ASN A 402 18.78 32.95 11.95
N LYS A 403 18.68 32.39 10.75
CA LYS A 403 19.62 32.63 9.65
C LYS A 403 18.84 32.76 8.34
N LYS A 404 19.26 33.69 7.50
CA LYS A 404 18.79 33.78 6.11
C LYS A 404 19.56 32.77 5.26
N THR A 405 18.84 32.09 4.39
CA THR A 405 19.37 31.12 3.43
C THR A 405 19.52 31.76 2.06
N THR A 406 20.44 31.20 1.27
CA THR A 406 20.49 31.41 -0.18
C THR A 406 19.78 30.25 -0.87
N ASN A 407 19.68 30.23 -2.20
CA ASN A 407 19.11 29.10 -2.93
C ASN A 407 20.16 28.41 -3.80
N VAL A 408 20.03 27.08 -3.92
CA VAL A 408 20.76 26.26 -4.90
C VAL A 408 19.72 25.49 -5.70
N THR A 409 19.80 25.55 -7.02
CA THR A 409 18.95 24.76 -7.91
C THR A 409 19.64 23.45 -8.24
N ILE A 410 18.98 22.33 -7.95
CA ILE A 410 19.43 20.98 -8.28
C ILE A 410 18.30 20.33 -9.06
N ASN A 411 18.59 19.81 -10.26
CA ASN A 411 17.61 19.08 -11.06
C ASN A 411 16.32 19.87 -11.35
N GLY A 412 16.43 21.19 -11.48
CA GLY A 412 15.28 22.09 -11.71
C GLY A 412 14.48 22.44 -10.46
N ILE A 413 14.83 21.92 -9.29
CA ILE A 413 14.18 22.23 -8.01
C ILE A 413 15.07 23.20 -7.22
N SER A 414 14.49 24.29 -6.72
CA SER A 414 15.18 25.25 -5.85
C SER A 414 15.17 24.76 -4.40
N PHE A 415 16.33 24.74 -3.77
CA PHE A 415 16.52 24.36 -2.37
C PHE A 415 17.18 25.49 -1.58
N PRO A 416 16.68 25.82 -0.37
CA PRO A 416 17.36 26.74 0.53
C PRO A 416 18.68 26.12 1.02
N TYR A 417 19.73 26.93 1.06
CA TYR A 417 21.10 26.53 1.36
C TYR A 417 21.78 27.49 2.35
N LEU A 418 22.50 26.90 3.29
CA LEU A 418 23.35 27.56 4.27
C LEU A 418 24.62 26.73 4.46
N ALA A 419 25.81 27.34 4.48
CA ALA A 419 27.08 26.58 4.40
C ALA A 419 27.37 25.71 5.64
N ASP A 420 27.01 26.19 6.83
CA ASP A 420 27.33 25.54 8.12
C ASP A 420 26.18 24.74 8.73
N TYR A 421 24.99 24.80 8.11
CA TYR A 421 23.77 24.16 8.61
C TYR A 421 23.01 23.47 7.49
N GLY A 422 22.39 22.34 7.82
CA GLY A 422 21.68 21.52 6.87
C GLY A 422 22.59 20.78 5.91
N ALA A 423 21.97 20.16 4.93
CA ALA A 423 22.64 19.29 3.97
C ALA A 423 23.61 20.10 3.08
N PRO A 424 24.78 19.53 2.71
CA PRO A 424 25.77 20.20 1.88
C PRO A 424 25.36 20.20 0.40
N LEU A 425 24.23 20.84 0.07
CA LEU A 425 23.53 20.77 -1.23
C LEU A 425 24.45 20.98 -2.44
N LYS A 426 25.43 21.89 -2.34
CA LYS A 426 26.41 22.15 -3.42
C LYS A 426 27.26 20.93 -3.82
N LYS A 427 27.34 19.92 -2.95
CA LYS A 427 28.07 18.65 -3.18
C LYS A 427 27.13 17.49 -3.52
N MET A 428 25.81 17.70 -3.47
CA MET A 428 24.83 16.64 -3.64
C MET A 428 24.37 16.52 -5.09
N LYS A 429 24.05 15.29 -5.50
CA LYS A 429 23.38 14.97 -6.76
C LYS A 429 22.21 14.06 -6.45
N PHE A 430 20.99 14.59 -6.58
CA PHE A 430 19.79 13.78 -6.35
C PHE A 430 19.50 12.90 -7.56
N VAL A 431 19.01 11.70 -7.29
CA VAL A 431 18.71 10.69 -8.29
C VAL A 431 17.47 11.10 -9.06
N GLN A 432 17.54 11.15 -10.38
CA GLN A 432 16.40 11.31 -11.26
C GLN A 432 16.04 9.99 -11.94
N LYS A 433 14.82 9.91 -12.49
CA LYS A 433 14.33 8.73 -13.21
C LYS A 433 15.25 8.27 -14.35
N LYS A 434 15.95 9.19 -15.02
CA LYS A 434 16.90 8.88 -16.12
C LYS A 434 18.20 8.23 -15.63
N ASP A 435 18.52 8.33 -14.34
CA ASP A 435 19.78 7.86 -13.75
C ASP A 435 19.69 6.40 -13.26
N VAL A 436 18.48 5.81 -13.30
CA VAL A 436 18.15 4.54 -12.64
C VAL A 436 17.30 3.62 -13.51
N GLY A 437 17.19 2.37 -13.07
CA GLY A 437 16.31 1.39 -13.68
C GLY A 437 16.86 0.81 -14.97
N ALA A 438 16.10 -0.12 -15.54
CA ALA A 438 16.45 -0.71 -16.83
C ALA A 438 16.24 0.34 -17.93
N SER A 439 17.32 0.67 -18.64
CA SER A 439 17.36 1.72 -19.66
C SER A 439 16.39 1.52 -20.82
N TRP A 440 16.08 0.25 -21.14
CA TRP A 440 15.15 -0.14 -22.18
C TRP A 440 13.68 -0.14 -21.72
N TYR A 441 13.43 -0.07 -20.41
CA TYR A 441 12.09 -0.21 -19.87
C TYR A 441 11.30 1.09 -20.02
N GLN A 442 10.10 0.96 -20.56
CA GLN A 442 9.10 2.02 -20.58
C GLN A 442 7.80 1.46 -19.99
N GLN A 443 7.22 2.19 -19.05
CA GLN A 443 5.94 1.82 -18.47
C GLN A 443 4.86 1.98 -19.51
N GLU A 444 4.04 0.95 -19.71
CA GLU A 444 2.86 1.04 -20.57
C GLU A 444 1.86 2.05 -19.98
N ILE A 445 1.52 3.06 -20.78
CA ILE A 445 0.46 4.02 -20.46
C ILE A 445 -0.83 3.49 -21.10
N LYS A 446 -1.78 3.05 -20.27
CA LYS A 446 -3.11 2.67 -20.76
C LYS A 446 -3.80 3.89 -21.34
N ALA A 447 -4.29 3.78 -22.57
CA ALA A 447 -5.10 4.84 -23.19
C ALA A 447 -6.40 5.03 -22.41
N VAL A 448 -6.78 6.29 -22.17
CA VAL A 448 -8.09 6.62 -21.61
C VAL A 448 -9.10 6.59 -22.74
N ASN A 449 -10.18 5.84 -22.58
CA ASN A 449 -11.31 5.86 -23.51
C ASN A 449 -12.02 7.23 -23.42
N THR A 450 -11.89 8.05 -24.46
CA THR A 450 -12.50 9.39 -24.54
C THR A 450 -13.87 9.39 -25.20
N GLN A 451 -14.30 8.27 -25.81
CA GLN A 451 -15.59 8.11 -26.48
C GLN A 451 -16.21 6.76 -26.11
N PRO A 452 -16.86 6.67 -24.94
CA PRO A 452 -17.38 5.40 -24.46
C PRO A 452 -18.50 4.88 -25.36
N LYS A 453 -18.43 3.60 -25.72
CA LYS A 453 -19.51 2.92 -26.44
C LYS A 453 -20.69 2.73 -25.49
N ILE A 454 -21.89 3.09 -25.95
CA ILE A 454 -23.14 2.88 -25.22
C ILE A 454 -23.89 1.71 -25.84
N VAL A 455 -24.19 0.68 -25.06
CA VAL A 455 -25.05 -0.43 -25.44
C VAL A 455 -26.36 -0.31 -24.67
N LYS A 456 -27.46 -0.10 -25.39
CA LYS A 456 -28.80 0.02 -24.84
C LYS A 456 -29.43 -1.37 -24.69
N ILE A 457 -30.07 -1.63 -23.55
CA ILE A 457 -30.69 -2.92 -23.23
C ILE A 457 -32.09 -2.68 -22.64
N SER A 458 -33.10 -3.22 -23.31
CA SER A 458 -34.49 -3.23 -22.84
C SER A 458 -34.71 -4.33 -21.77
N ALA A 459 -35.82 -4.27 -21.03
CA ALA A 459 -36.15 -5.27 -20.01
C ALA A 459 -36.27 -6.69 -20.61
N LYS A 460 -36.79 -6.79 -21.84
CA LYS A 460 -36.89 -8.06 -22.59
C LYS A 460 -35.54 -8.65 -22.99
N GLU A 461 -34.49 -7.83 -23.02
CA GLU A 461 -33.13 -8.21 -23.41
C GLU A 461 -32.20 -8.35 -22.20
N SER A 462 -32.72 -8.29 -20.98
CA SER A 462 -31.96 -8.34 -19.71
C SER A 462 -30.94 -9.49 -19.63
N ASN A 463 -31.30 -10.68 -20.12
CA ASN A 463 -30.39 -11.84 -20.22
C ASN A 463 -29.22 -11.67 -21.22
N SER A 464 -29.10 -10.54 -21.90
CA SER A 464 -27.97 -10.22 -22.77
C SER A 464 -26.89 -9.36 -22.09
N ILE A 465 -27.13 -8.82 -20.90
CA ILE A 465 -26.22 -7.88 -20.20
C ILE A 465 -24.80 -8.46 -20.09
N GLN A 466 -24.66 -9.70 -19.60
CA GLN A 466 -23.34 -10.32 -19.45
C GLN A 466 -22.61 -10.49 -20.80
N ARG A 467 -23.35 -10.91 -21.84
CA ARG A 467 -22.80 -11.05 -23.20
C ARG A 467 -22.43 -9.71 -23.82
N ALA A 468 -23.11 -8.63 -23.46
CA ALA A 468 -22.77 -7.29 -23.89
C ALA A 468 -21.45 -6.83 -23.23
N ILE A 469 -21.31 -6.97 -21.91
CA ILE A 469 -20.11 -6.61 -21.15
C ILE A 469 -18.85 -7.33 -21.66
N ALA A 470 -18.98 -8.60 -22.03
CA ALA A 470 -17.88 -9.37 -22.63
C ALA A 470 -17.30 -8.71 -23.91
N LYS A 471 -18.11 -7.93 -24.64
CA LYS A 471 -17.72 -7.21 -25.87
C LYS A 471 -17.33 -5.75 -25.66
N LEU A 472 -17.44 -5.24 -24.43
CA LEU A 472 -17.11 -3.87 -24.07
C LEU A 472 -15.63 -3.71 -23.71
N SER A 473 -15.14 -2.48 -23.83
CA SER A 473 -13.81 -2.04 -23.40
C SER A 473 -13.87 -1.19 -22.13
N ASP A 474 -12.72 -0.92 -21.52
CA ASP A 474 -12.62 0.02 -20.38
C ASP A 474 -13.29 1.36 -20.71
N GLY A 475 -14.20 1.81 -19.84
CA GLY A 475 -14.93 3.07 -19.94
C GLY A 475 -16.32 2.97 -20.58
N ASP A 476 -16.66 1.86 -21.22
CA ASP A 476 -17.95 1.70 -21.93
C ASP A 476 -19.16 1.58 -20.98
N ILE A 477 -20.36 1.70 -21.56
CA ILE A 477 -21.62 1.90 -20.84
C ILE A 477 -22.67 0.87 -21.28
N ILE A 478 -23.33 0.22 -20.31
CA ILE A 478 -24.64 -0.42 -20.44
C ILE A 478 -25.71 0.58 -19.99
N GLU A 479 -26.69 0.84 -20.85
CA GLU A 479 -27.82 1.73 -20.57
C GLU A 479 -29.13 0.93 -20.59
N LEU A 480 -29.82 0.86 -19.45
CA LEU A 480 -31.11 0.19 -19.30
C LEU A 480 -32.24 1.16 -19.69
N THR A 481 -33.00 0.81 -20.73
CA THR A 481 -33.94 1.73 -21.40
C THR A 481 -35.39 1.66 -20.94
N ASP A 482 -35.75 0.71 -20.09
CA ASP A 482 -37.13 0.46 -19.70
C ASP A 482 -37.29 0.60 -18.18
N THR A 483 -38.51 0.90 -17.74
CA THR A 483 -38.89 0.78 -16.33
C THR A 483 -39.30 -0.65 -15.99
N GLY A 484 -39.21 -1.05 -14.71
CA GLY A 484 -39.73 -2.34 -14.26
C GLY A 484 -38.65 -3.45 -14.22
N PHE A 485 -39.07 -4.71 -14.29
CA PHE A 485 -38.21 -5.85 -13.98
C PHE A 485 -37.27 -6.23 -15.13
N TYR A 486 -35.98 -6.33 -14.80
CA TYR A 486 -34.91 -6.88 -15.61
C TYR A 486 -34.50 -8.21 -14.98
N SER A 487 -34.95 -9.30 -15.61
CA SER A 487 -34.71 -10.66 -15.13
C SER A 487 -33.30 -11.11 -15.51
N VAL A 488 -32.50 -11.53 -14.53
CA VAL A 488 -31.18 -12.12 -14.78
C VAL A 488 -31.11 -13.54 -14.24
N ASP A 489 -30.57 -14.44 -15.04
CA ASP A 489 -30.49 -15.87 -14.69
C ASP A 489 -29.14 -16.25 -14.03
N ASP A 490 -28.16 -15.35 -14.04
CA ASP A 490 -26.82 -15.53 -13.46
C ASP A 490 -26.22 -14.16 -13.07
N GLU A 491 -25.10 -14.18 -12.34
CA GLU A 491 -24.37 -12.97 -11.93
C GLU A 491 -23.85 -12.17 -13.14
N ILE A 492 -23.96 -10.84 -13.06
CA ILE A 492 -23.29 -9.94 -14.00
C ILE A 492 -21.84 -9.73 -13.52
N ILE A 493 -20.87 -10.31 -14.21
CA ILE A 493 -19.45 -10.21 -13.88
C ILE A 493 -18.83 -9.01 -14.59
N VAL A 494 -18.22 -8.12 -13.81
CA VAL A 494 -17.53 -6.91 -14.29
C VAL A 494 -16.03 -7.06 -14.02
N ASP A 495 -15.27 -7.31 -15.08
CA ASP A 495 -13.81 -7.57 -15.07
C ASP A 495 -12.98 -6.40 -15.62
N LYS A 496 -13.64 -5.28 -15.95
CA LYS A 496 -13.06 -4.08 -16.55
C LYS A 496 -13.81 -2.84 -16.06
N SER A 497 -13.37 -1.64 -16.45
CA SER A 497 -14.06 -0.40 -16.08
C SER A 497 -15.38 -0.26 -16.84
N ILE A 498 -16.54 -0.48 -16.20
CA ILE A 498 -17.87 -0.44 -16.84
C ILE A 498 -18.82 0.47 -16.07
N THR A 499 -19.65 1.21 -16.81
CA THR A 499 -20.83 1.90 -16.25
C THR A 499 -22.11 1.13 -16.60
N ILE A 500 -22.99 0.91 -15.63
CA ILE A 500 -24.34 0.37 -15.83
C ILE A 500 -25.32 1.40 -15.30
N ARG A 501 -26.16 1.99 -16.15
CA ARG A 501 -27.07 3.07 -15.75
C ARG A 501 -28.48 2.88 -16.29
N ALA A 502 -29.45 3.43 -15.58
CA ALA A 502 -30.76 3.73 -16.14
C ALA A 502 -30.66 4.86 -17.19
N ALA A 503 -31.48 4.79 -18.23
CA ALA A 503 -31.66 5.91 -19.16
C ALA A 503 -32.24 7.12 -18.42
N ALA A 504 -31.80 8.33 -18.78
CA ALA A 504 -32.05 9.55 -17.99
C ALA A 504 -33.53 9.98 -17.98
N GLU A 505 -34.28 9.57 -19.00
CA GLU A 505 -35.70 9.87 -19.20
C GLU A 505 -36.65 8.99 -18.39
N LEU A 506 -36.13 7.96 -17.70
CA LEU A 506 -36.97 7.02 -16.97
C LEU A 506 -37.57 7.67 -15.72
N LYS A 507 -38.90 7.59 -15.60
CA LYS A 507 -39.66 8.11 -14.45
C LYS A 507 -39.58 7.20 -13.22
N SER A 508 -39.17 5.95 -13.40
CA SER A 508 -38.96 4.97 -12.34
C SER A 508 -37.77 4.08 -12.66
N LYS A 509 -37.17 3.49 -11.63
CA LYS A 509 -35.92 2.71 -11.78
C LYS A 509 -36.18 1.39 -12.53
N PRO A 510 -35.26 0.96 -13.42
CA PRO A 510 -35.08 -0.46 -13.73
C PRO A 510 -34.82 -1.26 -12.45
N ILE A 511 -35.39 -2.45 -12.34
CA ILE A 511 -35.31 -3.31 -11.16
C ILE A 511 -34.70 -4.66 -11.55
N LEU A 512 -33.48 -4.94 -11.11
CA LEU A 512 -32.90 -6.28 -11.27
C LEU A 512 -33.59 -7.27 -10.34
N VAL A 513 -34.01 -8.39 -10.91
CA VAL A 513 -34.63 -9.54 -10.21
C VAL A 513 -34.02 -10.85 -10.69
N ASN A 514 -34.00 -11.87 -9.84
CA ASN A 514 -33.55 -13.19 -10.24
C ASN A 514 -34.62 -13.88 -11.09
N GLY A 515 -34.27 -14.25 -12.31
CA GLY A 515 -35.11 -15.00 -13.24
C GLY A 515 -35.03 -16.51 -13.07
N SER A 516 -34.02 -17.00 -12.35
CA SER A 516 -33.75 -18.41 -12.17
C SER A 516 -34.30 -18.95 -10.86
N SER A 517 -34.46 -20.27 -10.76
CA SER A 517 -34.78 -20.96 -9.51
C SER A 517 -33.58 -21.11 -8.57
N LYS A 518 -32.37 -20.75 -9.02
CA LYS A 518 -31.14 -20.90 -8.24
C LYS A 518 -30.92 -19.66 -7.39
N THR A 519 -30.43 -19.83 -6.17
CA THR A 519 -29.94 -18.70 -5.38
C THR A 519 -28.69 -18.13 -6.04
N LEU A 520 -28.69 -16.83 -6.37
CA LEU A 520 -27.54 -16.14 -6.93
C LEU A 520 -26.64 -15.56 -5.83
N PRO A 521 -25.30 -15.61 -5.96
CA PRO A 521 -24.42 -14.95 -5.00
C PRO A 521 -24.56 -13.42 -5.01
N ALA A 522 -24.75 -12.80 -6.18
CA ALA A 522 -25.10 -11.40 -6.31
C ALA A 522 -25.80 -11.08 -7.65
N PHE A 523 -26.34 -9.87 -7.79
CA PHE A 523 -26.70 -9.36 -9.12
C PHE A 523 -25.46 -8.95 -9.91
N ILE A 524 -24.54 -8.23 -9.28
CA ILE A 524 -23.28 -7.78 -9.91
C ILE A 524 -22.09 -8.20 -9.06
N THR A 525 -21.09 -8.82 -9.69
CA THR A 525 -19.82 -9.18 -9.08
C THR A 525 -18.67 -8.43 -9.74
N ILE A 526 -17.90 -7.70 -8.93
CA ILE A 526 -16.74 -6.91 -9.35
C ILE A 526 -15.49 -7.77 -9.24
N ASP A 527 -14.83 -8.01 -10.38
CA ASP A 527 -13.65 -8.87 -10.47
C ASP A 527 -12.33 -8.09 -10.31
N ASN A 528 -11.21 -8.81 -10.33
CA ASN A 528 -9.87 -8.29 -10.02
C ASN A 528 -9.51 -7.00 -10.78
N GLY A 529 -9.38 -5.88 -10.06
CA GLY A 529 -8.98 -4.58 -10.60
C GLY A 529 -10.05 -3.82 -11.39
N ALA A 530 -11.29 -4.31 -11.42
CA ALA A 530 -12.37 -3.67 -12.16
C ALA A 530 -12.85 -2.37 -11.49
N THR A 531 -13.47 -1.50 -12.28
CA THR A 531 -14.16 -0.30 -11.80
C THR A 531 -15.62 -0.38 -12.21
N LEU A 532 -16.51 -0.42 -11.24
CA LEU A 532 -17.95 -0.43 -11.47
C LEU A 532 -18.53 0.95 -11.16
N LYS A 533 -19.29 1.51 -12.11
CA LYS A 533 -20.18 2.64 -11.87
C LYS A 533 -21.61 2.18 -12.09
N VAL A 534 -22.48 2.32 -11.08
CA VAL A 534 -23.90 1.98 -11.20
C VAL A 534 -24.73 3.20 -10.87
N SER A 535 -25.74 3.51 -11.68
CA SER A 535 -26.66 4.58 -11.32
C SER A 535 -28.11 4.40 -11.72
N GLY A 536 -29.03 4.75 -10.82
CA GLY A 536 -30.47 4.81 -11.10
C GLY A 536 -31.16 3.45 -11.15
N ILE A 537 -30.56 2.40 -10.57
CA ILE A 537 -31.03 1.01 -10.66
C ILE A 537 -31.44 0.50 -9.28
N ALA A 538 -32.52 -0.28 -9.24
CA ALA A 538 -32.97 -0.99 -8.05
C ALA A 538 -32.58 -2.49 -8.10
N PHE A 539 -32.27 -3.07 -6.96
CA PHE A 539 -31.86 -4.46 -6.76
C PHE A 539 -32.82 -5.11 -5.75
N LYS A 540 -33.60 -6.08 -6.21
CA LYS A 540 -34.61 -6.76 -5.38
C LYS A 540 -34.17 -8.19 -5.07
N GLY A 541 -33.80 -8.46 -3.82
CA GLY A 541 -33.21 -9.72 -3.38
C GLY A 541 -34.13 -10.95 -3.48
N ALA A 542 -35.43 -10.76 -3.33
CA ALA A 542 -36.44 -11.82 -3.43
C ALA A 542 -37.58 -11.41 -4.37
N TYR A 543 -37.92 -12.25 -5.36
CA TYR A 543 -38.94 -11.94 -6.36
C TYR A 543 -39.68 -13.18 -6.88
N GLY A 544 -41.01 -13.19 -6.74
CA GLY A 544 -41.86 -14.25 -7.28
C GLY A 544 -41.47 -15.63 -6.78
N SER A 545 -41.35 -16.59 -7.69
CA SER A 545 -40.84 -17.94 -7.43
C SER A 545 -39.35 -18.11 -7.76
N GLY A 546 -38.64 -17.01 -8.04
CA GLY A 546 -37.18 -17.04 -8.29
C GLY A 546 -36.43 -17.36 -7.01
N GLY A 547 -35.22 -17.92 -7.15
CA GLY A 547 -34.31 -18.10 -6.02
C GLY A 547 -33.89 -16.74 -5.44
N ASP A 548 -33.49 -16.72 -4.18
CA ASP A 548 -32.99 -15.48 -3.57
C ASP A 548 -31.67 -15.00 -4.20
N VAL A 549 -31.35 -13.73 -4.03
CA VAL A 549 -30.04 -13.16 -4.32
C VAL A 549 -29.36 -12.75 -3.02
N ARG A 550 -28.19 -13.32 -2.74
CA ARG A 550 -27.49 -13.07 -1.46
C ARG A 550 -26.97 -11.64 -1.34
N CYS A 551 -26.67 -10.98 -2.45
CA CYS A 551 -26.15 -9.63 -2.44
C CYS A 551 -26.59 -8.78 -3.65
N GLY A 552 -26.78 -7.47 -3.47
CA GLY A 552 -26.96 -6.57 -4.61
C GLY A 552 -25.69 -6.51 -5.46
N ILE A 553 -24.62 -5.99 -4.86
CA ILE A 553 -23.32 -5.84 -5.51
C ILE A 553 -22.25 -6.39 -4.57
N ARG A 554 -21.37 -7.25 -5.07
CA ARG A 554 -20.22 -7.75 -4.30
C ARG A 554 -18.90 -7.64 -5.05
N SER A 555 -17.78 -7.69 -4.35
CA SER A 555 -16.51 -8.10 -4.97
C SER A 555 -16.41 -9.61 -5.09
N THR A 556 -15.61 -10.09 -6.03
CA THR A 556 -15.40 -11.53 -6.26
C THR A 556 -14.89 -12.27 -5.02
N GLU A 557 -15.18 -13.57 -4.94
CA GLU A 557 -14.54 -14.49 -3.98
C GLU A 557 -13.34 -15.23 -4.60
N LEU A 558 -13.07 -14.98 -5.89
CA LEU A 558 -11.85 -15.45 -6.55
C LEU A 558 -10.63 -14.62 -6.10
N PRO A 559 -9.41 -15.13 -6.27
CA PRO A 559 -8.19 -14.39 -5.94
C PRO A 559 -8.15 -12.99 -6.57
N MET A 560 -7.97 -11.99 -5.72
CA MET A 560 -7.81 -10.59 -6.10
C MET A 560 -6.49 -10.06 -5.55
N ASN A 561 -5.74 -9.36 -6.40
CA ASN A 561 -4.54 -8.61 -6.03
C ASN A 561 -4.61 -7.15 -6.46
N LYS A 562 -5.44 -6.81 -7.45
CA LYS A 562 -5.67 -5.44 -7.90
C LYS A 562 -6.91 -4.90 -7.17
N PRO A 563 -6.77 -3.79 -6.42
CA PRO A 563 -7.92 -3.16 -5.79
C PRO A 563 -8.98 -2.77 -6.83
N TYR A 564 -10.25 -2.94 -6.46
CA TYR A 564 -11.38 -2.54 -7.30
C TYR A 564 -11.93 -1.18 -6.89
N LYS A 565 -12.81 -0.61 -7.71
CA LYS A 565 -13.56 0.62 -7.37
C LYS A 565 -15.04 0.43 -7.63
N ALA A 566 -15.88 0.98 -6.76
CA ALA A 566 -17.33 0.98 -6.92
C ALA A 566 -17.89 2.38 -6.65
N PHE A 567 -18.64 2.91 -7.61
CA PHE A 567 -19.38 4.17 -7.51
C PHE A 567 -20.86 3.88 -7.75
N ILE A 568 -21.68 4.03 -6.73
CA ILE A 568 -23.09 3.65 -6.72
C ILE A 568 -23.91 4.90 -6.43
N ASP A 569 -24.79 5.30 -7.34
CA ASP A 569 -25.54 6.55 -7.22
C ASP A 569 -27.03 6.36 -7.56
N ARG A 570 -27.93 6.92 -6.75
CA ARG A 570 -29.40 6.83 -7.00
C ARG A 570 -29.90 5.39 -7.12
N CYS A 571 -29.29 4.48 -6.35
CA CYS A 571 -29.65 3.07 -6.35
C CYS A 571 -30.56 2.69 -5.19
N GLU A 572 -31.21 1.55 -5.30
CA GLU A 572 -32.08 1.01 -4.26
C GLU A 572 -31.81 -0.48 -4.04
N PHE A 573 -31.70 -0.91 -2.79
CA PHE A 573 -31.41 -2.29 -2.41
C PHE A 573 -32.47 -2.76 -1.41
N TYR A 574 -33.23 -3.80 -1.75
CA TYR A 574 -34.34 -4.23 -0.90
C TYR A 574 -34.75 -5.69 -1.00
N ASP A 575 -35.46 -6.15 0.04
CA ASP A 575 -36.03 -7.49 0.21
C ASP A 575 -34.96 -8.59 0.22
N TYR A 576 -33.94 -8.40 1.07
CA TYR A 576 -32.89 -9.38 1.36
C TYR A 576 -33.19 -10.08 2.68
N ASN A 577 -33.79 -11.28 2.63
CA ASN A 577 -34.51 -11.83 3.77
C ASN A 577 -33.69 -12.71 4.73
N GLU A 578 -32.42 -12.97 4.44
CA GLU A 578 -31.53 -13.79 5.26
C GLU A 578 -30.45 -12.96 5.98
N GLY A 579 -30.07 -13.39 7.18
CA GLY A 579 -29.11 -12.65 8.03
C GLY A 579 -27.69 -12.54 7.45
N SER A 580 -27.35 -13.38 6.48
CA SER A 580 -26.06 -13.34 5.77
C SER A 580 -26.07 -12.47 4.51
N PHE A 581 -27.23 -11.94 4.11
CA PHE A 581 -27.38 -11.19 2.86
C PHE A 581 -27.02 -9.71 3.04
N ALA A 582 -26.72 -9.03 1.94
CA ALA A 582 -26.38 -7.62 1.99
C ALA A 582 -26.77 -6.82 0.75
N GLY A 583 -26.96 -5.51 0.88
CA GLY A 583 -27.06 -4.62 -0.29
C GLY A 583 -25.73 -4.56 -1.05
N PHE A 584 -24.65 -4.28 -0.32
CA PHE A 584 -23.28 -4.32 -0.83
C PHE A 584 -22.37 -5.19 0.06
N LYS A 585 -21.46 -5.97 -0.55
CA LYS A 585 -20.47 -6.78 0.18
C LYS A 585 -19.07 -6.71 -0.42
N GLY A 586 -18.09 -6.29 0.38
CA GLY A 586 -16.67 -6.56 0.11
C GLY A 586 -16.28 -7.95 0.61
N SER A 587 -15.97 -8.87 -0.31
CA SER A 587 -15.57 -10.25 -0.01
C SER A 587 -14.21 -10.33 0.69
N LYS A 588 -13.99 -11.41 1.46
CA LYS A 588 -12.72 -11.67 2.15
C LYS A 588 -11.55 -11.66 1.16
N SER A 589 -10.40 -11.16 1.59
CA SER A 589 -9.18 -11.01 0.79
C SER A 589 -9.27 -10.07 -0.41
N THR A 590 -10.33 -9.27 -0.54
CA THR A 590 -10.44 -8.20 -1.56
C THR A 590 -10.22 -6.82 -0.96
N LEU A 591 -9.85 -5.84 -1.79
CA LEU A 591 -9.71 -4.44 -1.37
C LEU A 591 -10.44 -3.52 -2.35
N ALA A 592 -11.40 -2.74 -1.85
CA ALA A 592 -11.84 -1.56 -2.55
C ALA A 592 -10.80 -0.45 -2.35
N ASP A 593 -10.23 0.08 -3.43
CA ASP A 593 -9.55 1.37 -3.36
C ASP A 593 -10.57 2.46 -2.98
N SER A 594 -11.70 2.47 -3.68
CA SER A 594 -12.77 3.45 -3.46
C SER A 594 -14.14 2.76 -3.51
N LEU A 595 -14.89 2.83 -2.41
CA LEU A 595 -16.32 2.57 -2.35
C LEU A 595 -17.05 3.88 -2.10
N VAL A 596 -17.78 4.37 -3.09
CA VAL A 596 -18.56 5.59 -3.01
C VAL A 596 -20.03 5.27 -3.27
N ILE A 597 -20.89 5.49 -2.29
CA ILE A 597 -22.33 5.29 -2.41
C ILE A 597 -23.04 6.60 -2.10
N THR A 598 -23.79 7.12 -3.06
CA THR A 598 -24.52 8.38 -2.96
C THR A 598 -25.99 8.22 -3.30
N ASN A 599 -26.83 9.07 -2.69
CA ASN A 599 -28.22 9.24 -3.08
C ASN A 599 -29.02 7.93 -3.13
N SER A 600 -28.70 6.95 -2.27
CA SER A 600 -29.21 5.59 -2.38
C SER A 600 -30.06 5.15 -1.17
N LEU A 601 -30.96 4.20 -1.40
CA LEU A 601 -31.90 3.67 -0.42
C LEU A 601 -31.63 2.18 -0.15
N PHE A 602 -31.45 1.81 1.10
CA PHE A 602 -31.35 0.44 1.57
C PHE A 602 -32.54 0.17 2.49
N ARG A 603 -33.39 -0.80 2.14
CA ARG A 603 -34.60 -1.09 2.94
C ARG A 603 -34.98 -2.56 3.01
N ASN A 604 -35.57 -2.98 4.12
CA ASN A 604 -36.06 -4.35 4.32
C ASN A 604 -34.95 -5.39 4.12
N ILE A 605 -33.93 -5.33 4.97
CA ILE A 605 -32.74 -6.20 4.88
C ILE A 605 -32.55 -6.93 6.21
N SER A 606 -32.67 -8.26 6.21
CA SER A 606 -32.40 -9.08 7.40
C SER A 606 -30.91 -9.13 7.77
N GLY A 607 -30.03 -8.99 6.77
CA GLY A 607 -28.58 -8.92 6.98
C GLY A 607 -28.07 -7.48 7.13
N THR A 608 -27.08 -7.09 6.33
CA THR A 608 -26.39 -5.80 6.43
C THR A 608 -26.66 -4.91 5.22
N GLY A 609 -26.77 -3.59 5.38
CA GLY A 609 -26.82 -2.67 4.22
C GLY A 609 -25.52 -2.73 3.40
N ILE A 610 -24.41 -2.33 4.01
CA ILE A 610 -23.05 -2.36 3.44
C ILE A 610 -22.13 -3.16 4.38
N ASN A 611 -21.62 -4.29 3.89
CA ASN A 611 -20.70 -5.14 4.65
C ASN A 611 -19.27 -5.10 4.08
N LEU A 612 -18.34 -4.61 4.89
CA LEU A 612 -16.88 -4.55 4.64
C LEU A 612 -16.09 -5.26 5.74
N ALA A 613 -16.74 -6.17 6.48
CA ALA A 613 -16.24 -6.78 7.70
C ALA A 613 -15.93 -8.29 7.57
N GLU A 614 -15.49 -8.72 6.39
CA GLU A 614 -15.16 -10.13 6.13
C GLU A 614 -13.77 -10.54 6.64
N GLU A 615 -12.94 -9.57 7.06
CA GLU A 615 -11.56 -9.77 7.52
C GLU A 615 -11.48 -9.96 9.03
N ARG A 616 -12.03 -11.07 9.52
CA ARG A 616 -12.32 -11.31 10.95
C ARG A 616 -11.18 -11.95 11.75
N ASP A 617 -9.98 -12.05 11.16
CA ASP A 617 -8.85 -12.80 11.74
C ASP A 617 -7.92 -11.94 12.62
N ASP A 618 -8.27 -10.67 12.86
CA ASP A 618 -7.53 -9.72 13.71
C ASP A 618 -6.07 -9.46 13.28
N LYS A 619 -5.83 -9.43 11.96
CA LYS A 619 -4.51 -9.25 11.36
C LYS A 619 -4.23 -7.83 10.82
N GLY A 620 -5.04 -6.84 11.19
CA GLY A 620 -4.94 -5.49 10.64
C GLY A 620 -5.43 -5.33 9.21
N ILE A 621 -6.03 -6.39 8.65
CA ILE A 621 -6.56 -6.42 7.28
C ILE A 621 -7.95 -5.76 7.24
N TYR A 622 -8.26 -5.05 6.16
CA TYR A 622 -9.56 -4.46 5.90
C TYR A 622 -10.01 -4.58 4.44
N GLY A 623 -11.31 -4.38 4.21
CA GLY A 623 -11.98 -4.57 2.91
C GLY A 623 -12.09 -3.34 2.00
N ALA A 624 -11.89 -2.12 2.52
CA ALA A 624 -11.92 -0.89 1.72
C ALA A 624 -11.00 0.19 2.30
N GLU A 625 -10.22 0.84 1.43
CA GLU A 625 -9.38 1.98 1.78
C GLU A 625 -10.22 3.23 2.01
N TYR A 626 -11.00 3.64 1.02
CA TYR A 626 -11.92 4.77 1.12
C TYR A 626 -13.37 4.29 1.04
N THR A 627 -14.13 4.54 2.10
CA THR A 627 -15.59 4.29 2.16
C THR A 627 -16.31 5.62 2.34
N VAL A 628 -17.04 6.06 1.31
CA VAL A 628 -17.78 7.31 1.30
C VAL A 628 -19.26 7.00 1.08
N VAL A 629 -20.09 7.26 2.08
CA VAL A 629 -21.55 7.09 2.02
C VAL A 629 -22.20 8.44 2.26
N LYS A 630 -22.85 9.00 1.25
CA LYS A 630 -23.44 10.35 1.34
C LYS A 630 -24.88 10.35 0.90
N ASN A 631 -25.71 11.13 1.60
CA ASN A 631 -27.10 11.31 1.22
C ASN A 631 -27.84 9.98 1.03
N CYS A 632 -27.72 9.05 1.98
CA CYS A 632 -28.30 7.71 1.87
C CYS A 632 -29.30 7.44 3.01
N VAL A 633 -30.31 6.63 2.71
CA VAL A 633 -31.29 6.16 3.70
C VAL A 633 -31.09 4.67 3.93
N PHE A 634 -31.02 4.29 5.19
CA PHE A 634 -31.04 2.90 5.64
C PHE A 634 -32.26 2.74 6.54
N THR A 635 -33.21 1.88 6.15
CA THR A 635 -34.43 1.68 6.94
C THR A 635 -34.83 0.22 7.06
N ASN A 636 -35.31 -0.21 8.22
CA ASN A 636 -35.81 -1.57 8.44
C ASN A 636 -34.73 -2.62 8.14
N ILE A 637 -33.59 -2.52 8.84
CA ILE A 637 -32.46 -3.43 8.68
C ILE A 637 -32.22 -4.16 10.01
N LEU A 638 -32.25 -5.49 10.01
CA LEU A 638 -32.08 -6.28 11.24
C LEU A 638 -30.61 -6.38 11.68
N GLY A 639 -29.65 -6.32 10.75
CA GLY A 639 -28.23 -6.11 11.03
C GLY A 639 -27.82 -4.64 10.88
N SER A 640 -26.52 -4.38 10.79
CA SER A 640 -26.00 -3.02 10.67
C SER A 640 -26.34 -2.39 9.31
N ALA A 641 -26.53 -1.07 9.29
CA ALA A 641 -26.58 -0.31 8.05
C ALA A 641 -25.22 -0.35 7.34
N ILE A 642 -24.13 -0.16 8.09
CA ILE A 642 -22.75 -0.17 7.60
C ILE A 642 -21.87 -0.89 8.62
N ASN A 643 -21.10 -1.88 8.15
CA ASN A 643 -20.17 -2.63 8.96
C ASN A 643 -18.77 -2.59 8.33
N VAL A 644 -17.86 -1.82 8.95
CA VAL A 644 -16.44 -1.71 8.59
C VAL A 644 -15.61 -2.33 9.71
N TYR A 645 -14.66 -3.19 9.34
CA TYR A 645 -13.81 -3.87 10.28
C TYR A 645 -12.35 -3.86 9.86
N ARG A 646 -11.49 -3.45 10.80
CA ARG A 646 -10.05 -3.71 10.82
C ARG A 646 -9.67 -4.19 12.22
N GLY A 647 -9.56 -5.50 12.41
CA GLY A 647 -9.25 -6.10 13.71
C GLY A 647 -7.75 -6.13 14.02
N GLY A 648 -7.40 -6.40 15.28
CA GLY A 648 -6.02 -6.55 15.75
C GLY A 648 -5.35 -5.25 16.18
N ASN A 649 -4.03 -5.30 16.36
CA ASN A 649 -3.19 -4.20 16.85
C ASN A 649 -2.13 -3.74 15.84
N ASP A 650 -2.37 -3.99 14.56
CA ASP A 650 -1.49 -3.52 13.49
C ASP A 650 -1.45 -1.99 13.42
N GLU A 651 -0.26 -1.42 13.32
CA GLU A 651 0.01 0.03 13.20
C GLU A 651 0.67 0.37 11.84
N SER A 652 0.67 -0.58 10.89
CA SER A 652 1.42 -0.46 9.62
C SER A 652 0.62 0.19 8.49
N THR A 653 -0.70 0.30 8.61
CA THR A 653 -1.62 0.79 7.57
C THR A 653 -2.04 2.25 7.77
N LEU A 654 -2.85 2.78 6.84
CA LEU A 654 -3.44 4.13 6.89
C LEU A 654 -4.97 4.10 7.01
N GLY A 655 -5.61 3.18 6.30
CA GLY A 655 -7.06 3.02 6.30
C GLY A 655 -7.58 2.07 7.39
N PRO A 656 -8.91 1.84 7.43
CA PRO A 656 -9.92 2.47 6.57
C PRO A 656 -10.12 3.97 6.83
N PHE A 657 -10.40 4.71 5.75
CA PHE A 657 -10.92 6.07 5.75
C PHE A 657 -12.43 6.01 5.51
N VAL A 658 -13.22 6.38 6.52
CA VAL A 658 -14.69 6.28 6.46
C VAL A 658 -15.31 7.68 6.52
N THR A 659 -16.23 7.98 5.61
CA THR A 659 -17.01 9.21 5.60
C THR A 659 -18.47 8.86 5.39
N ILE A 660 -19.31 9.18 6.37
CA ILE A 660 -20.76 8.99 6.37
C ILE A 660 -21.36 10.37 6.60
N GLU A 661 -22.03 10.92 5.59
CA GLU A 661 -22.56 12.28 5.66
C GLU A 661 -24.00 12.35 5.17
N ASN A 662 -24.82 13.17 5.83
CA ASN A 662 -26.20 13.43 5.41
C ASN A 662 -27.01 12.15 5.24
N CYS A 663 -26.88 11.18 6.15
CA CYS A 663 -27.62 9.93 6.05
C CYS A 663 -28.78 9.89 7.05
N THR A 664 -29.82 9.11 6.74
CA THR A 664 -30.88 8.76 7.69
C THR A 664 -30.80 7.26 8.00
N ILE A 665 -30.61 6.92 9.27
CA ILE A 665 -30.51 5.55 9.80
C ILE A 665 -31.75 5.28 10.65
N ASN A 666 -32.78 4.67 10.07
CA ASN A 666 -34.09 4.48 10.68
C ASN A 666 -34.39 3.00 10.98
N GLU A 667 -34.70 2.62 12.22
CA GLU A 667 -35.03 1.22 12.55
C GLU A 667 -33.97 0.20 12.10
N VAL A 668 -32.72 0.44 12.50
CA VAL A 668 -31.55 -0.39 12.17
C VAL A 668 -30.97 -1.04 13.43
N ASP A 669 -30.81 -2.37 13.39
CA ASP A 669 -30.21 -3.24 14.42
C ASP A 669 -30.63 -2.94 15.87
N ASN A 670 -31.93 -2.99 16.15
CA ASN A 670 -32.49 -2.70 17.48
C ASN A 670 -32.35 -3.84 18.50
N ARG A 671 -31.66 -4.94 18.14
CA ARG A 671 -31.46 -6.09 19.02
C ARG A 671 -30.59 -5.72 20.23
N GLU A 672 -30.69 -6.51 21.29
CA GLU A 672 -29.79 -6.37 22.43
C GLU A 672 -28.34 -6.52 21.97
N GLN A 673 -27.47 -5.58 22.38
CA GLN A 673 -26.08 -5.47 21.92
C GLN A 673 -25.88 -5.20 20.41
N GLY A 674 -26.94 -4.92 19.66
CA GLY A 674 -26.87 -4.53 18.25
C GLY A 674 -26.13 -3.21 18.02
N SER A 675 -25.64 -3.01 16.80
CA SER A 675 -24.90 -1.81 16.39
C SER A 675 -25.40 -1.33 15.03
N ALA A 676 -26.08 -0.18 14.97
CA ALA A 676 -26.62 0.33 13.70
C ALA A 676 -25.52 0.71 12.70
N LEU A 677 -24.46 1.35 13.17
CA LEU A 677 -23.20 1.52 12.44
C LEU A 677 -22.05 0.93 13.24
N ARG A 678 -21.22 0.11 12.60
CA ARG A 678 -20.07 -0.53 13.23
C ARG A 678 -18.80 -0.17 12.46
N LEU A 679 -17.94 0.66 13.05
CA LEU A 679 -16.75 1.23 12.41
C LEU A 679 -15.50 0.86 13.22
N LEU A 680 -15.21 -0.44 13.31
CA LEU A 680 -14.14 -0.94 14.18
C LEU A 680 -12.78 -0.84 13.49
N GLY A 681 -11.81 -0.20 14.15
CA GLY A 681 -10.44 -0.05 13.65
C GLY A 681 -10.28 0.94 12.48
N ALA A 682 -11.31 1.74 12.18
CA ALA A 682 -11.20 2.86 11.26
C ALA A 682 -10.24 3.91 11.82
N GLN A 683 -9.16 4.19 11.08
CA GLN A 683 -8.13 5.14 11.53
C GLN A 683 -8.52 6.59 11.24
N TYR A 684 -9.42 6.79 10.28
CA TYR A 684 -10.10 8.05 10.03
C TYR A 684 -11.59 7.79 9.88
N ALA A 685 -12.41 8.54 10.62
CA ALA A 685 -13.86 8.50 10.44
C ALA A 685 -14.50 9.89 10.59
N ARG A 686 -15.46 10.17 9.70
CA ARG A 686 -16.39 11.30 9.79
C ARG A 686 -17.81 10.77 9.72
N VAL A 687 -18.60 10.98 10.77
CA VAL A 687 -20.04 10.74 10.76
C VAL A 687 -20.71 12.08 11.01
N LEU A 688 -21.14 12.73 9.93
CA LEU A 688 -21.62 14.12 9.98
C LEU A 688 -23.06 14.23 9.48
N HIS A 689 -23.83 15.17 10.03
CA HIS A 689 -25.16 15.50 9.53
C HIS A 689 -26.10 14.29 9.42
N THR A 690 -25.93 13.28 10.29
CA THR A 690 -26.62 12.00 10.18
C THR A 690 -27.73 11.90 11.22
N ASN A 691 -28.90 11.43 10.79
CA ASN A 691 -30.09 11.31 11.61
C ASN A 691 -30.36 9.83 11.97
N PHE A 692 -30.10 9.47 13.22
CA PHE A 692 -30.42 8.16 13.79
C PHE A 692 -31.81 8.23 14.43
N VAL A 693 -32.70 7.36 13.99
CA VAL A 693 -34.10 7.35 14.39
C VAL A 693 -34.47 5.92 14.74
N ASN A 694 -34.84 5.65 16.00
CA ASN A 694 -35.21 4.32 16.43
C ASN A 694 -34.15 3.25 16.08
N SER A 695 -32.85 3.58 16.13
CA SER A 695 -31.78 2.71 15.62
C SER A 695 -30.75 2.36 16.70
N GLY A 696 -30.39 1.09 16.79
CA GLY A 696 -29.48 0.57 17.82
C GLY A 696 -30.08 0.63 19.22
N GLN A 697 -31.41 0.63 19.37
CA GLN A 697 -32.09 0.87 20.66
C GLN A 697 -31.68 -0.11 21.77
N GLY A 698 -31.57 -1.41 21.44
CA GLY A 698 -31.09 -2.43 22.37
C GLY A 698 -29.57 -2.42 22.59
N GLY A 699 -28.82 -1.50 21.96
CA GLY A 699 -27.37 -1.46 22.00
C GLY A 699 -26.80 -0.09 21.62
N ARG A 700 -26.24 0.00 20.42
CA ARG A 700 -25.40 1.13 19.97
C ARG A 700 -25.92 1.67 18.64
N SER A 701 -26.06 2.99 18.53
CA SER A 701 -26.24 3.60 17.20
C SER A 701 -24.93 3.60 16.42
N LEU A 702 -23.80 3.72 17.11
CA LEU A 702 -22.49 3.76 16.50
C LEU A 702 -21.46 3.12 17.43
N GLU A 703 -20.63 2.23 16.90
CA GLU A 703 -19.58 1.52 17.65
C GLU A 703 -18.20 1.77 17.01
N PHE A 704 -17.25 2.22 17.82
CA PHE A 704 -15.83 2.35 17.49
C PHE A 704 -14.95 1.48 18.39
N ARG A 705 -13.76 1.15 17.87
CA ARG A 705 -12.63 0.60 18.62
C ARG A 705 -11.36 1.27 18.13
N GLU A 706 -11.16 2.50 18.57
CA GLU A 706 -10.14 3.40 18.08
C GLU A 706 -8.87 3.41 18.95
N PHE A 707 -7.73 3.69 18.33
CA PHE A 707 -6.48 4.05 19.00
C PHE A 707 -6.47 5.53 19.40
N ARG A 708 -5.56 5.88 20.33
CA ARG A 708 -5.41 7.26 20.84
C ARG A 708 -5.12 8.29 19.76
N TRP A 709 -4.51 7.90 18.65
CA TRP A 709 -4.15 8.79 17.54
C TRP A 709 -5.11 8.75 16.35
N ASP A 710 -6.11 7.87 16.34
CA ASP A 710 -7.09 7.80 15.25
C ASP A 710 -7.88 9.12 15.15
N ASP A 711 -8.11 9.59 13.93
CA ASP A 711 -8.78 10.85 13.65
C ASP A 711 -10.27 10.60 13.37
N ILE A 712 -11.07 10.62 14.43
CA ILE A 712 -12.50 10.28 14.39
C ILE A 712 -13.33 11.45 14.90
N LEU A 713 -14.39 11.79 14.18
CA LEU A 713 -15.35 12.82 14.56
C LEU A 713 -16.79 12.41 14.19
N VAL A 714 -17.68 12.54 15.17
CA VAL A 714 -19.14 12.41 15.04
C VAL A 714 -19.75 13.74 15.44
N ASP A 715 -20.34 14.48 14.51
CA ASP A 715 -20.81 15.83 14.79
C ASP A 715 -21.98 16.25 13.90
N HIS A 716 -22.77 17.20 14.37
CA HIS A 716 -24.05 17.60 13.76
C HIS A 716 -25.00 16.40 13.52
N CYS A 717 -25.05 15.47 14.48
CA CYS A 717 -25.84 14.25 14.38
C CYS A 717 -27.03 14.27 15.33
N ASN A 718 -28.13 13.64 14.93
CA ASN A 718 -29.33 13.48 15.75
C ASN A 718 -29.50 12.01 16.17
N PHE A 719 -29.81 11.76 17.44
CA PHE A 719 -30.06 10.44 18.00
C PHE A 719 -31.43 10.43 18.69
N TYR A 720 -32.50 10.27 17.91
CA TYR A 720 -33.85 10.23 18.46
C TYR A 720 -34.27 8.80 18.76
N GLN A 721 -34.60 8.52 20.04
CA GLN A 721 -34.97 7.18 20.53
C GLN A 721 -34.02 6.09 20.02
N SER A 722 -32.72 6.35 20.11
CA SER A 722 -31.67 5.53 19.49
C SER A 722 -30.62 5.14 20.53
N GLY A 723 -29.80 4.15 20.19
CA GLY A 723 -28.71 3.70 21.05
C GLY A 723 -27.63 4.76 21.27
N LYS A 724 -26.68 4.44 22.15
CA LYS A 724 -25.53 5.32 22.41
C LYS A 724 -24.47 5.24 21.31
N VAL A 725 -23.56 6.22 21.31
CA VAL A 725 -22.27 6.11 20.62
C VAL A 725 -21.27 5.47 21.59
N ASP A 726 -20.68 4.35 21.20
CA ASP A 726 -19.69 3.60 21.98
C ASP A 726 -18.27 3.84 21.43
N THR A 727 -17.38 4.34 22.28
CA THR A 727 -16.01 4.76 21.97
C THR A 727 -15.11 4.42 23.13
N TYR A 728 -13.88 3.99 22.86
CA TYR A 728 -12.96 3.57 23.92
C TYR A 728 -12.28 4.76 24.63
N TYR A 729 -11.83 5.76 23.87
CA TYR A 729 -11.13 6.94 24.40
C TYR A 729 -12.03 8.16 24.61
N ASN A 730 -13.35 8.03 24.34
CA ASN A 730 -14.35 9.09 24.52
C ASN A 730 -14.02 10.41 23.81
N LYS A 731 -13.32 10.36 22.68
CA LYS A 731 -12.88 11.55 21.91
C LYS A 731 -13.63 11.78 20.61
N ALA A 732 -14.57 10.88 20.25
CA ALA A 732 -15.22 10.88 18.95
C ALA A 732 -16.35 11.92 18.82
N LEU A 733 -17.04 12.26 19.91
CA LEU A 733 -18.21 13.14 19.87
C LEU A 733 -17.81 14.62 19.76
N GLY A 734 -18.37 15.30 18.77
CA GLY A 734 -18.33 16.75 18.60
C GLY A 734 -19.33 17.48 19.50
N LYS A 735 -19.52 18.78 19.24
CA LYS A 735 -20.37 19.65 20.08
C LYS A 735 -21.84 19.64 19.69
N GLN A 736 -22.16 19.25 18.46
CA GLN A 736 -23.48 19.38 17.87
C GLN A 736 -24.17 18.03 17.81
N ILE A 737 -24.63 17.55 18.97
CA ILE A 737 -25.37 16.29 19.10
C ILE A 737 -26.79 16.62 19.57
N PHE A 738 -27.79 16.06 18.89
CA PHE A 738 -29.20 16.37 19.09
C PHE A 738 -30.02 15.13 19.44
N GLU A 739 -31.15 15.33 20.12
CA GLU A 739 -32.16 14.31 20.41
C GLU A 739 -33.55 14.83 20.06
N ILE A 740 -33.69 15.32 18.82
CA ILE A 740 -34.90 15.98 18.32
C ILE A 740 -35.73 14.98 17.52
N LYS A 741 -37.04 14.93 17.80
CA LYS A 741 -37.98 14.14 17.02
C LYS A 741 -37.97 14.60 15.56
N PRO A 742 -37.65 13.72 14.59
CA PRO A 742 -37.66 14.10 13.19
C PRO A 742 -39.09 14.23 12.65
N GLU A 743 -39.27 15.16 11.72
CA GLU A 743 -40.53 15.37 11.01
C GLU A 743 -40.30 15.08 9.54
N PHE A 744 -40.53 13.83 9.13
CA PHE A 744 -40.34 13.39 7.74
C PHE A 744 -41.58 13.62 6.88
N VAL A 745 -41.38 13.86 5.59
CA VAL A 745 -42.45 14.09 4.60
C VAL A 745 -43.40 12.89 4.54
N ASN A 746 -42.90 11.69 4.23
CA ASN A 746 -43.73 10.47 4.17
C ASN A 746 -42.91 9.18 4.35
N ILE A 747 -42.83 8.69 5.58
CA ILE A 747 -42.09 7.47 5.94
C ILE A 747 -42.62 6.23 5.21
N LYS A 748 -43.95 6.14 5.00
CA LYS A 748 -44.59 4.97 4.37
C LYS A 748 -44.19 4.79 2.91
N GLU A 749 -43.84 5.88 2.25
CA GLU A 749 -43.32 5.90 0.87
C GLU A 749 -41.78 5.93 0.83
N PHE A 750 -41.13 5.69 1.98
CA PHE A 750 -39.67 5.81 2.15
C PHE A 750 -39.11 7.20 1.82
N ASN A 751 -39.95 8.24 1.93
CA ASN A 751 -39.54 9.64 1.79
C ASN A 751 -39.16 10.20 3.17
N PHE A 752 -37.86 10.09 3.47
CA PHE A 752 -37.23 10.57 4.71
C PHE A 752 -36.71 12.00 4.61
N ASN A 753 -37.14 12.76 3.61
CA ASN A 753 -36.83 14.19 3.56
C ASN A 753 -37.51 14.87 4.76
N LEU A 754 -36.80 15.81 5.38
CA LEU A 754 -37.38 16.62 6.45
C LEU A 754 -38.46 17.55 5.88
N LYS A 755 -39.57 17.71 6.62
CA LYS A 755 -40.60 18.70 6.30
C LYS A 755 -40.03 20.12 6.41
N ASP A 756 -40.57 21.02 5.61
CA ASP A 756 -40.28 22.45 5.72
C ASP A 756 -40.56 22.94 7.15
N GLY A 757 -39.61 23.69 7.72
CA GLY A 757 -39.69 24.20 9.09
C GLY A 757 -39.31 23.20 10.18
N SER A 758 -38.95 21.95 9.84
CA SER A 758 -38.46 20.98 10.82
C SER A 758 -37.29 21.53 11.61
N ALA A 759 -37.27 21.35 12.93
CA ALA A 759 -36.19 21.87 13.78
C ALA A 759 -34.79 21.37 13.35
N LEU A 760 -34.70 20.14 12.82
CA LEU A 760 -33.46 19.55 12.31
C LEU A 760 -32.95 20.17 11.01
N SER A 761 -33.82 20.82 10.22
CA SER A 761 -33.43 21.50 8.98
C SER A 761 -32.51 22.70 9.24
N SER A 762 -32.68 23.36 10.39
CA SER A 762 -31.94 24.56 10.79
C SER A 762 -30.62 24.28 11.53
N LYS A 763 -30.33 23.02 11.90
CA LYS A 763 -29.19 22.67 12.75
C LYS A 763 -27.85 22.59 12.03
N THR A 764 -27.85 22.64 10.70
CA THR A 764 -26.65 22.65 9.87
C THR A 764 -26.89 23.46 8.60
N LYS A 765 -25.81 23.91 7.95
CA LYS A 765 -25.84 24.50 6.61
C LYS A 765 -25.84 23.46 5.49
N ALA A 766 -25.75 22.17 5.81
CA ALA A 766 -25.82 21.11 4.82
C ALA A 766 -27.20 21.10 4.13
N ALA A 767 -27.23 20.85 2.82
CA ALA A 767 -28.48 20.76 2.06
C ALA A 767 -29.37 19.66 2.65
N GLY A 768 -30.63 19.98 2.97
CA GLY A 768 -31.58 19.05 3.60
C GLY A 768 -31.48 18.93 5.13
N GLY A 769 -30.54 19.62 5.79
CA GLY A 769 -30.39 19.59 7.25
C GLY A 769 -29.66 18.35 7.77
N VAL A 770 -30.02 17.91 8.99
CA VAL A 770 -29.48 16.68 9.61
C VAL A 770 -30.32 15.48 9.15
N GLY A 771 -29.77 14.68 8.24
CA GLY A 771 -30.44 13.56 7.57
C GLY A 771 -30.19 13.54 6.07
N ALA A 772 -30.76 12.53 5.40
CA ALA A 772 -30.78 12.44 3.96
C ALA A 772 -31.85 13.34 3.32
N SER A 773 -31.58 13.74 2.09
CA SER A 773 -32.42 14.47 1.15
C SER A 773 -32.44 13.71 -0.19
N LEU A 774 -33.20 12.62 -0.25
CA LEU A 774 -33.31 11.71 -1.41
C LEU A 774 -34.38 12.13 -2.42
#